data_AF-A0A1F4G9C3-F1
#
_entry.id   AF-A0A1F4G9C3-F1
#
_cell.length_a   1.000
_cell.length_b   1.000
_cell.length_c   1.000
_cell.angle_alpha   90.00
_cell.angle_beta   90.00
_cell.angle_gamma   90.00
#
_symmetry.space_group_name_H-M   'P 1'
#
loop_
_entity.id
_entity.type
_entity.pdbx_description
1 polymer ?
#
loop_
_entity_poly.entity_id
_entity_poly.type
_entity_poly.pdbx_seq_one_letter_code
_entity_poly.pdbx_strand_id
1 'polypeptide(L)'
;MSDLAGMLSAWAQDTRLHALKATHADQPLPADLMVERFELHEAVSQPFELCIHVLTLDAHVALKDLYARPVTLTTRLSDGSVVSRTGVVTEARSLQSDGGFARKALLLQPWVALLDHALCSRIWQDASVIQIVEDVFADHAQLAAWHWDDGVADHVAQGLFARHGGQRSYCVQHRESDLAFIQRLLAEEGIAWRVEEHADAPMGHRIVFFVHSAEQPEDPTAVHSLGGRGIRFHGNSSQEEQDSITALAARRELRPTVMALQGWDHKANQAIVAEVPTAADWGPEEAMSLNDWLHSYDPTGDFVFSNQAEATFAATLLQQAHEARHKTWFGRGSVRTLRAGTWAGVTQSTMSLLAGVGAGAEGPQAFFFTQVHAVGVNNLPKDVRALLPQPASRRARWPLIECPAGFEPEVTGAMNTEPLHDHAERTGFACQFQAVRRDVPWRPVLLDGNGLRPRPRATALGPQTAIVVGPEGNEQPSGADELHTDKMGRVKVRFHWQSLDTPQRRASDHSCWLRVMQRLSGPGMGHQFIPRIGQEVLVAFLNNDIDRPVVIASLYNGQGESGIAPTPGGEAAEASLDALSQSTDHTPSSQGNLVGSGAGGHSPAWHGAASAAATPGAAGQANAAALSGVKSKEFGGSGHNQLVWDDTPEQLRTQLHTTQAQTWLQMGHLLHQADNHRGSFRGLGFELRSDAWGGLRAARGVMLSTFSLRAGQGQTSEPAGDNAAGIALARQAQQLADTFHQAATTHQTVGLATAAGSRAAKQSTLDEGLAPAAALTKSLMGTVSATGLPNALADAADKATGAGADKLPHMADPNIALVGKAGIGLTAGQDWHLSSQDTTQIASGQDSHWAVGGQVRVQTAQGIGVLAGAIQPGTEAAGKGLTVIAAQGPIDLQAQAGPAQVAAKQTLELKTASGVVNIAAAKKVVLSVSGGASITIEGGQFTAQCPGKITVKAATKSMVGGATQPWPMPSMPKSSMPVRDLDFNFMLTDVPGSTGHPLAHSPWKLARSHEAPEGMAWIEGRQLIAAGESDQTGRIRLDAAQKKALSEAYCLHPNEIWLVYPGHAVKVSVDQEQDDWSPDEKLMQAMSAADFSVDVHAHRHQVGSRDELQYARQATQTQSDQALTGKLKGA
;
A
#
# COMPACT_ATOMS: atom_id res chain seq x y z
N MET A 1 -87.71 -39.26 -14.21
CA MET A 1 -87.41 -39.11 -12.77
C MET A 1 -86.78 -40.36 -12.14
N SER A 2 -87.03 -41.59 -12.63
CA SER A 2 -86.36 -42.81 -12.12
C SER A 2 -84.87 -42.91 -12.48
N ASP A 3 -84.43 -42.28 -13.58
CA ASP A 3 -83.04 -42.34 -14.09
C ASP A 3 -82.06 -41.44 -13.30
N LEU A 4 -82.53 -40.27 -12.84
CA LEU A 4 -81.74 -39.32 -12.05
C LEU A 4 -81.46 -39.84 -10.63
N ALA A 5 -82.42 -40.54 -10.02
CA ALA A 5 -82.25 -41.16 -8.71
C ALA A 5 -81.25 -42.33 -8.74
N GLY A 6 -81.21 -43.09 -9.85
CA GLY A 6 -80.20 -44.12 -10.11
C GLY A 6 -78.80 -43.51 -10.22
N MET A 7 -78.63 -42.47 -11.05
CA MET A 7 -77.36 -41.73 -11.18
C MET A 7 -76.88 -41.12 -9.85
N LEU A 8 -77.76 -40.48 -9.07
CA LEU A 8 -77.41 -39.87 -7.77
C LEU A 8 -77.00 -40.93 -6.73
N SER A 9 -77.68 -42.09 -6.70
CA SER A 9 -77.26 -43.21 -5.82
C SER A 9 -75.92 -43.82 -6.23
N ALA A 10 -75.62 -43.84 -7.54
CA ALA A 10 -74.35 -44.27 -8.10
C ALA A 10 -73.23 -43.23 -7.94
N TRP A 11 -73.56 -42.00 -7.54
CA TRP A 11 -72.62 -40.90 -7.28
C TRP A 11 -72.18 -40.81 -5.80
N ALA A 12 -72.70 -41.66 -4.91
CA ALA A 12 -72.31 -41.68 -3.50
C ALA A 12 -70.82 -42.05 -3.33
N GLN A 13 -70.08 -41.24 -2.57
CA GLN A 13 -68.62 -41.42 -2.38
C GLN A 13 -68.24 -42.33 -1.20
N ASP A 14 -69.18 -42.70 -0.31
CA ASP A 14 -68.89 -43.40 0.96
C ASP A 14 -68.28 -44.80 0.83
N THR A 15 -68.43 -45.42 -0.35
CA THR A 15 -67.93 -46.77 -0.67
C THR A 15 -66.79 -46.75 -1.70
N ARG A 16 -66.26 -45.56 -2.03
CA ARG A 16 -65.19 -45.40 -3.03
C ARG A 16 -63.83 -45.80 -2.48
N LEU A 17 -62.99 -46.37 -3.34
CA LEU A 17 -61.58 -46.70 -3.01
C LEU A 17 -60.73 -45.43 -2.85
N HIS A 18 -61.01 -44.44 -3.69
CA HIS A 18 -60.31 -43.16 -3.72
C HIS A 18 -61.31 -42.00 -3.70
N ALA A 19 -61.07 -40.99 -2.88
CA ALA A 19 -61.93 -39.82 -2.77
C ALA A 19 -61.12 -38.53 -2.60
N LEU A 20 -61.62 -37.44 -3.17
CA LEU A 20 -61.06 -36.10 -3.02
C LEU A 20 -61.76 -35.38 -1.86
N LYS A 21 -61.00 -34.64 -1.06
CA LYS A 21 -61.55 -33.76 -0.02
C LYS A 21 -60.83 -32.42 -0.05
N ALA A 22 -61.55 -31.37 0.37
CA ALA A 22 -60.92 -30.11 0.70
C ALA A 22 -59.94 -30.33 1.87
N THR A 23 -58.73 -29.77 1.78
CA THR A 23 -57.74 -29.85 2.87
C THR A 23 -58.20 -29.05 4.07
N HIS A 24 -58.78 -27.87 3.84
CA HIS A 24 -59.35 -27.02 4.89
C HIS A 24 -60.87 -26.96 4.77
N ALA A 25 -61.56 -27.08 5.90
CA ALA A 25 -63.03 -27.15 5.95
C ALA A 25 -63.71 -25.82 5.54
N ASP A 26 -63.02 -24.70 5.72
CA ASP A 26 -63.44 -23.34 5.34
C ASP A 26 -63.29 -23.04 3.84
N GLN A 27 -62.55 -23.89 3.09
CA GLN A 27 -62.35 -23.78 1.65
C GLN A 27 -62.86 -25.04 0.93
N PRO A 28 -64.19 -25.25 0.84
CA PRO A 28 -64.75 -26.43 0.20
C PRO A 28 -64.40 -26.51 -1.30
N LEU A 29 -64.43 -27.73 -1.84
CA LEU A 29 -64.29 -27.96 -3.28
C LEU A 29 -65.45 -27.26 -4.04
N PRO A 30 -65.19 -26.70 -5.23
CA PRO A 30 -66.18 -25.89 -5.97
C PRO A 30 -67.32 -26.74 -6.55
N ALA A 31 -67.19 -28.06 -6.57
CA ALA A 31 -68.20 -29.02 -6.97
C ALA A 31 -67.93 -30.38 -6.33
N ASP A 32 -68.88 -31.31 -6.49
CA ASP A 32 -68.66 -32.72 -6.17
C ASP A 32 -67.75 -33.35 -7.24
N LEU A 33 -66.51 -33.63 -6.85
CA LEU A 33 -65.46 -34.18 -7.70
C LEU A 33 -65.22 -35.65 -7.32
N MET A 34 -65.70 -36.57 -8.17
CA MET A 34 -65.49 -38.00 -7.97
C MET A 34 -64.19 -38.44 -8.66
N VAL A 35 -63.29 -39.09 -7.92
CA VAL A 35 -62.04 -39.61 -8.48
C VAL A 35 -62.35 -40.76 -9.45
N GLU A 36 -61.85 -40.68 -10.69
CA GLU A 36 -61.88 -41.80 -11.65
C GLU A 36 -60.61 -42.65 -11.50
N ARG A 37 -59.46 -41.98 -11.59
CA ARG A 37 -58.12 -42.57 -11.50
C ARG A 37 -57.12 -41.52 -11.06
N PHE A 38 -56.00 -41.96 -10.53
CA PHE A 38 -54.84 -41.09 -10.32
C PHE A 38 -53.55 -41.81 -10.67
N GLU A 39 -52.52 -41.01 -10.89
CA GLU A 39 -51.14 -41.45 -11.08
C GLU A 39 -50.25 -40.56 -10.21
N LEU A 40 -49.39 -41.20 -9.42
CA LEU A 40 -48.47 -40.57 -8.49
C LEU A 40 -47.04 -40.91 -8.89
N HIS A 41 -46.19 -39.89 -8.92
CA HIS A 41 -44.74 -39.99 -8.92
C HIS A 41 -44.21 -39.31 -7.67
N GLU A 42 -43.51 -40.03 -6.80
CA GLU A 42 -42.94 -39.49 -5.56
C GLU A 42 -41.49 -39.97 -5.41
N ALA A 43 -40.59 -39.06 -5.05
CA ALA A 43 -39.17 -39.38 -4.91
C ALA A 43 -38.53 -38.55 -3.78
N VAL A 44 -37.50 -39.12 -3.12
CA VAL A 44 -36.75 -38.40 -2.09
C VAL A 44 -36.02 -37.23 -2.72
N SER A 45 -36.10 -36.07 -2.07
CA SER A 45 -35.54 -34.79 -2.52
C SER A 45 -36.09 -34.26 -3.86
N GLN A 46 -37.28 -34.70 -4.27
CA GLN A 46 -37.98 -34.19 -5.46
C GLN A 46 -39.44 -33.89 -5.13
N PRO A 47 -40.04 -32.84 -5.73
CA PRO A 47 -41.47 -32.62 -5.60
C PRO A 47 -42.24 -33.79 -6.19
N PHE A 48 -43.22 -34.32 -5.47
CA PHE A 48 -44.10 -35.34 -6.04
C PHE A 48 -45.01 -34.71 -7.10
N GLU A 49 -45.46 -35.54 -8.04
CA GLU A 49 -46.48 -35.19 -9.02
C GLU A 49 -47.65 -36.17 -8.85
N LEU A 50 -48.82 -35.65 -8.48
CA LEU A 50 -50.04 -36.42 -8.32
C LEU A 50 -51.09 -35.92 -9.31
N CYS A 51 -51.21 -36.65 -10.41
CA CYS A 51 -52.21 -36.39 -11.44
C CYS A 51 -53.51 -37.13 -11.06
N ILE A 52 -54.64 -36.43 -11.03
CA ILE A 52 -55.95 -37.00 -10.69
C ILE A 52 -56.95 -36.68 -11.77
N HIS A 53 -57.57 -37.71 -12.34
CA HIS A 53 -58.76 -37.55 -13.16
C HIS A 53 -59.98 -37.55 -12.27
N VAL A 54 -60.79 -36.50 -12.38
CA VAL A 54 -62.03 -36.34 -11.64
C VAL A 54 -63.21 -36.18 -12.59
N LEU A 55 -64.35 -36.64 -12.09
CA LEU A 55 -65.64 -36.63 -12.76
C LEU A 55 -66.55 -35.69 -12.00
N THR A 56 -67.29 -34.85 -12.72
CA THR A 56 -68.26 -33.93 -12.12
C THR A 56 -69.55 -33.91 -12.95
N LEU A 57 -70.68 -33.76 -12.26
CA LEU A 57 -72.00 -33.56 -12.88
C LEU A 57 -72.22 -32.10 -13.29
N ASP A 58 -71.37 -31.18 -12.85
CA ASP A 58 -71.43 -29.78 -13.23
C ASP A 58 -70.39 -29.47 -14.32
N ALA A 59 -70.85 -29.37 -15.57
CA ALA A 59 -70.00 -29.04 -16.70
C ALA A 59 -69.45 -27.60 -16.65
N HIS A 60 -70.04 -26.71 -15.84
CA HIS A 60 -69.71 -25.29 -15.76
C HIS A 60 -68.62 -24.96 -14.73
N VAL A 61 -68.11 -25.93 -13.98
CA VAL A 61 -67.01 -25.71 -13.03
C VAL A 61 -65.81 -25.10 -13.75
N ALA A 62 -65.48 -23.85 -13.38
CA ALA A 62 -64.40 -23.11 -13.99
C ALA A 62 -63.05 -23.60 -13.46
N LEU A 63 -62.06 -23.75 -14.34
CA LEU A 63 -60.74 -24.26 -13.97
C LEU A 63 -60.03 -23.36 -12.93
N LYS A 64 -60.25 -22.04 -12.99
CA LYS A 64 -59.72 -21.08 -12.02
C LYS A 64 -60.22 -21.34 -10.58
N ASP A 65 -61.38 -21.97 -10.43
CA ASP A 65 -61.95 -22.30 -9.12
C ASP A 65 -61.39 -23.64 -8.60
N LEU A 66 -60.59 -24.36 -9.38
CA LEU A 66 -59.90 -25.60 -8.99
C LEU A 66 -58.40 -25.39 -8.74
N TYR A 67 -57.85 -24.26 -9.22
CA TYR A 67 -56.42 -23.94 -9.25
C TYR A 67 -55.92 -23.30 -7.94
N ALA A 68 -54.62 -23.42 -7.64
CA ALA A 68 -53.89 -22.78 -6.54
C ALA A 68 -54.48 -22.99 -5.14
N ARG A 69 -55.01 -24.19 -4.88
CA ARG A 69 -55.59 -24.58 -3.59
C ARG A 69 -55.07 -25.93 -3.11
N PRO A 70 -54.94 -26.15 -1.80
CA PRO A 70 -54.59 -27.46 -1.26
C PRO A 70 -55.80 -28.41 -1.36
N VAL A 71 -55.52 -29.64 -1.81
CA VAL A 71 -56.49 -30.71 -1.98
C VAL A 71 -55.89 -32.01 -1.43
N THR A 72 -56.72 -32.81 -0.76
CA THR A 72 -56.32 -34.08 -0.18
C THR A 72 -56.97 -35.26 -0.91
N LEU A 73 -56.14 -36.14 -1.47
CA LEU A 73 -56.56 -37.45 -1.97
C LEU A 73 -56.53 -38.46 -0.82
N THR A 74 -57.66 -39.10 -0.56
CA THR A 74 -57.76 -40.19 0.42
C THR A 74 -57.89 -41.53 -0.28
N THR A 75 -57.17 -42.54 0.19
CA THR A 75 -57.21 -43.92 -0.30
C THR A 75 -57.54 -44.87 0.83
N ARG A 76 -58.54 -45.73 0.65
CA ARG A 76 -58.94 -46.73 1.65
C ARG A 76 -57.99 -47.93 1.64
N LEU A 77 -57.52 -48.34 2.83
CA LEU A 77 -56.65 -49.50 3.05
C LEU A 77 -57.48 -50.79 3.23
N SER A 78 -56.81 -51.95 3.28
CA SER A 78 -57.48 -53.26 3.44
C SER A 78 -58.19 -53.42 4.79
N ASP A 79 -57.70 -52.74 5.83
CA ASP A 79 -58.27 -52.74 7.19
C ASP A 79 -59.41 -51.71 7.38
N GLY A 80 -59.79 -50.99 6.32
CA GLY A 80 -60.83 -49.95 6.34
C GLY A 80 -60.35 -48.56 6.77
N SER A 81 -59.11 -48.42 7.23
CA SER A 81 -58.51 -47.10 7.49
C SER A 81 -58.21 -46.35 6.18
N VAL A 82 -57.80 -45.08 6.27
CA VAL A 82 -57.51 -44.24 5.10
C VAL A 82 -56.11 -43.64 5.19
N VAL A 83 -55.44 -43.60 4.04
CA VAL A 83 -54.18 -42.87 3.87
C VAL A 83 -54.42 -41.63 3.01
N SER A 84 -53.83 -40.51 3.42
CA SER A 84 -53.98 -39.21 2.75
C SER A 84 -52.71 -38.84 1.97
N ARG A 85 -52.91 -38.21 0.81
CA ARG A 85 -51.87 -37.48 0.06
C ARG A 85 -52.38 -36.08 -0.22
N THR A 86 -51.75 -35.09 0.39
CA THR A 86 -52.15 -33.68 0.27
C THR A 86 -51.17 -32.92 -0.61
N GLY A 87 -51.68 -32.12 -1.55
CA GLY A 87 -50.88 -31.27 -2.42
C GLY A 87 -51.67 -30.04 -2.90
N VAL A 88 -50.96 -29.08 -3.46
CA VAL A 88 -51.54 -27.87 -4.08
C VAL A 88 -51.82 -28.15 -5.54
N VAL A 89 -53.01 -27.76 -6.03
CA VAL A 89 -53.35 -27.88 -7.45
C VAL A 89 -52.54 -26.84 -8.25
N THR A 90 -51.48 -27.30 -8.91
CA THR A 90 -50.60 -26.46 -9.75
C THR A 90 -51.02 -26.43 -11.21
N GLU A 91 -51.90 -27.36 -11.62
CA GLU A 91 -52.51 -27.35 -12.94
C GLU A 91 -53.93 -27.95 -12.89
N ALA A 92 -54.88 -27.35 -13.61
CA ALA A 92 -56.22 -27.90 -13.80
C ALA A 92 -56.59 -27.87 -15.29
N ARG A 93 -56.97 -29.02 -15.86
CA ARG A 93 -57.35 -29.19 -17.27
C ARG A 93 -58.79 -29.64 -17.41
N SER A 94 -59.49 -29.14 -18.43
CA SER A 94 -60.78 -29.69 -18.85
C SER A 94 -60.53 -30.69 -19.98
N LEU A 95 -60.98 -31.93 -19.83
CA LEU A 95 -60.70 -32.99 -20.80
C LEU A 95 -61.86 -33.19 -21.77
N GLN A 96 -62.96 -33.80 -21.31
CA GLN A 96 -64.11 -34.13 -22.15
C GLN A 96 -65.40 -33.82 -21.40
N SER A 97 -66.43 -33.36 -22.11
CA SER A 97 -67.78 -33.15 -21.57
C SER A 97 -68.82 -33.50 -22.62
N ASP A 98 -69.96 -34.06 -22.19
CA ASP A 98 -71.11 -34.40 -23.03
C ASP A 98 -72.36 -33.55 -22.73
N GLY A 99 -72.22 -32.52 -21.89
CA GLY A 99 -73.30 -31.61 -21.48
C GLY A 99 -74.03 -32.00 -20.19
N GLY A 100 -73.90 -33.24 -19.69
CA GLY A 100 -74.38 -33.66 -18.35
C GLY A 100 -73.27 -34.13 -17.42
N PHE A 101 -72.10 -34.44 -18.00
CA PHE A 101 -70.93 -34.95 -17.32
C PHE A 101 -69.69 -34.23 -17.83
N ALA A 102 -68.74 -33.93 -16.95
CA ALA A 102 -67.44 -33.38 -17.34
C ALA A 102 -66.29 -34.11 -16.63
N ARG A 103 -65.28 -34.47 -17.43
CA ARG A 103 -64.01 -35.01 -16.97
C ARG A 103 -63.00 -33.87 -16.87
N LYS A 104 -62.38 -33.73 -15.71
CA LYS A 104 -61.29 -32.78 -15.45
C LYS A 104 -60.04 -33.53 -14.99
N ALA A 105 -58.89 -32.91 -15.14
CA ALA A 105 -57.60 -33.41 -14.67
C ALA A 105 -56.97 -32.37 -13.75
N LEU A 106 -56.48 -32.80 -12.58
CA LEU A 106 -55.80 -31.96 -11.59
C LEU A 106 -54.38 -32.48 -11.39
N LEU A 107 -53.37 -31.61 -11.50
CA LEU A 107 -52.01 -31.90 -11.07
C LEU A 107 -51.82 -31.31 -9.68
N LEU A 108 -51.54 -32.18 -8.70
CA LEU A 108 -51.21 -31.81 -7.34
C LEU A 108 -49.70 -31.97 -7.13
N GLN A 109 -49.08 -30.96 -6.53
CA GLN A 109 -47.66 -30.97 -6.15
C GLN A 109 -47.49 -30.43 -4.73
N PRO A 110 -46.39 -30.73 -4.02
CA PRO A 110 -46.14 -30.13 -2.72
C PRO A 110 -45.87 -28.63 -2.84
N TRP A 111 -46.06 -27.87 -1.76
CA TRP A 111 -45.88 -26.41 -1.76
C TRP A 111 -44.49 -25.99 -2.23
N VAL A 112 -43.47 -26.80 -1.97
CA VAL A 112 -42.09 -26.55 -2.37
C VAL A 112 -41.92 -26.50 -3.90
N ALA A 113 -42.80 -27.16 -4.67
CA ALA A 113 -42.79 -27.07 -6.14
C ALA A 113 -43.11 -25.66 -6.64
N LEU A 114 -43.91 -24.89 -5.89
CA LEU A 114 -44.30 -23.53 -6.26
C LEU A 114 -43.12 -22.57 -6.25
N LEU A 115 -42.05 -22.90 -5.52
CA LEU A 115 -40.82 -22.11 -5.46
C LEU A 115 -40.08 -22.09 -6.81
N ASP A 116 -40.40 -22.98 -7.74
CA ASP A 116 -39.80 -22.96 -9.08
C ASP A 116 -40.28 -21.80 -9.94
N HIS A 117 -41.39 -21.16 -9.56
CA HIS A 117 -41.95 -20.01 -10.28
C HIS A 117 -41.32 -18.66 -9.90
N ALA A 118 -40.45 -18.62 -8.90
CA ALA A 118 -39.78 -17.40 -8.43
C ALA A 118 -38.31 -17.41 -8.84
N LEU A 119 -37.92 -16.56 -9.80
CA LEU A 119 -36.53 -16.38 -10.23
C LEU A 119 -35.88 -15.22 -9.46
N CYS A 120 -34.82 -15.50 -8.71
CA CYS A 120 -34.20 -14.51 -7.82
C CYS A 120 -32.67 -14.41 -8.02
N SER A 121 -32.10 -13.26 -7.63
CA SER A 121 -30.66 -13.07 -7.45
C SER A 121 -30.39 -12.38 -6.12
N ARG A 122 -29.69 -13.04 -5.20
CA ARG A 122 -29.54 -12.62 -3.79
C ARG A 122 -28.19 -13.06 -3.23
N ILE A 123 -27.72 -12.39 -2.18
CA ILE A 123 -26.45 -12.68 -1.51
C ILE A 123 -26.67 -12.85 -0.01
N TRP A 124 -26.08 -13.91 0.54
CA TRP A 124 -25.94 -14.12 1.98
C TRP A 124 -24.47 -14.09 2.38
N GLN A 125 -24.19 -13.45 3.51
CA GLN A 125 -22.87 -13.43 4.14
C GLN A 125 -22.99 -14.00 5.55
N ASP A 126 -22.00 -14.79 5.95
CA ASP A 126 -21.88 -15.38 7.29
C ASP A 126 -23.15 -16.12 7.76
N ALA A 127 -23.77 -16.89 6.86
CA ALA A 127 -25.03 -17.60 7.09
C ALA A 127 -24.88 -19.12 6.86
N SER A 128 -25.50 -19.94 7.70
CA SER A 128 -25.55 -21.40 7.50
C SER A 128 -26.61 -21.78 6.47
N VAL A 129 -26.53 -23.00 5.90
CA VAL A 129 -27.55 -23.50 4.97
C VAL A 129 -28.95 -23.48 5.59
N ILE A 130 -29.05 -23.77 6.90
CA ILE A 130 -30.32 -23.74 7.65
C ILE A 130 -30.89 -22.31 7.62
N GLN A 131 -30.07 -21.32 7.99
CA GLN A 131 -30.49 -19.91 7.99
C GLN A 131 -30.90 -19.43 6.60
N ILE A 132 -30.14 -19.80 5.56
CA ILE A 132 -30.44 -19.43 4.18
C ILE A 132 -31.78 -20.02 3.72
N VAL A 133 -32.02 -21.31 3.96
CA VAL A 133 -33.27 -21.98 3.59
C VAL A 133 -34.46 -21.38 4.35
N GLU A 134 -34.30 -21.11 5.65
CA GLU A 134 -35.34 -20.46 6.46
C GLU A 134 -35.65 -19.03 5.98
N ASP A 135 -34.63 -18.26 5.61
CA ASP A 135 -34.81 -16.91 5.07
C ASP A 135 -35.59 -16.94 3.74
N VAL A 136 -35.26 -17.88 2.83
CA VAL A 136 -36.00 -18.06 1.58
C VAL A 136 -37.45 -18.47 1.85
N PHE A 137 -37.68 -19.44 2.75
CA PHE A 137 -39.04 -19.87 3.09
C PHE A 137 -39.86 -18.80 3.83
N ALA A 138 -39.23 -17.91 4.57
CA ALA A 138 -39.91 -16.82 5.27
C ALA A 138 -40.62 -15.88 4.29
N ASP A 139 -40.11 -15.70 3.06
CA ASP A 139 -40.76 -14.92 2.01
C ASP A 139 -42.04 -15.60 1.47
N HIS A 140 -42.19 -16.90 1.72
CA HIS A 140 -43.31 -17.74 1.30
C HIS A 140 -44.13 -18.26 2.49
N ALA A 141 -44.23 -17.48 3.58
CA ALA A 141 -44.85 -17.91 4.85
C ALA A 141 -46.32 -18.38 4.76
N GLN A 142 -47.04 -18.01 3.69
CA GLN A 142 -48.41 -18.49 3.44
C GLN A 142 -48.46 -19.94 2.93
N LEU A 143 -47.33 -20.45 2.42
CA LEU A 143 -47.20 -21.77 1.82
C LEU A 143 -46.31 -22.69 2.67
N ALA A 144 -45.20 -22.14 3.16
CA ALA A 144 -44.09 -22.90 3.69
C ALA A 144 -44.37 -23.50 5.07
N ALA A 145 -44.18 -24.82 5.18
CA ALA A 145 -44.11 -25.55 6.44
C ALA A 145 -43.00 -26.60 6.35
N TRP A 146 -42.08 -26.61 7.30
CA TRP A 146 -40.93 -27.52 7.30
C TRP A 146 -40.48 -27.94 8.70
N HIS A 147 -39.63 -28.94 8.74
CA HIS A 147 -38.99 -29.46 9.94
C HIS A 147 -37.56 -29.92 9.63
N TRP A 148 -36.62 -29.66 10.55
CA TRP A 148 -35.27 -30.19 10.53
C TRP A 148 -35.17 -31.33 11.55
N ASP A 149 -34.76 -32.54 11.12
CA ASP A 149 -34.55 -33.66 12.02
C ASP A 149 -33.37 -33.40 13.00
N ASP A 150 -33.37 -34.06 14.16
CA ASP A 150 -32.48 -33.81 15.31
C ASP A 150 -30.96 -33.84 14.99
N GLY A 151 -30.54 -34.52 13.91
CA GLY A 151 -29.13 -34.61 13.48
C GLY A 151 -28.67 -33.55 12.47
N VAL A 152 -29.57 -32.75 11.89
CA VAL A 152 -29.19 -31.85 10.78
C VAL A 152 -28.33 -30.68 11.26
N ALA A 153 -28.63 -30.11 12.42
CA ALA A 153 -27.89 -28.97 12.96
C ALA A 153 -26.41 -29.33 13.22
N ASP A 154 -26.16 -30.48 13.85
CA ASP A 154 -24.81 -30.98 14.12
C ASP A 154 -24.07 -31.34 12.83
N HIS A 155 -24.77 -31.94 11.86
CA HIS A 155 -24.20 -32.24 10.54
C HIS A 155 -23.73 -30.99 9.80
N VAL A 156 -24.52 -29.91 9.82
CA VAL A 156 -24.14 -28.62 9.22
C VAL A 156 -22.97 -27.98 9.98
N ALA A 157 -23.00 -28.00 11.31
CA ALA A 157 -21.95 -27.41 12.14
C ALA A 157 -20.59 -28.11 11.98
N GLN A 158 -20.58 -29.41 11.70
CA GLN A 158 -19.37 -30.23 11.51
C GLN A 158 -19.05 -30.53 10.04
N GLY A 159 -19.82 -29.96 9.10
CA GLY A 159 -19.76 -30.28 7.67
C GLY A 159 -18.79 -29.43 6.86
N LEU A 160 -19.22 -29.00 5.67
CA LEU A 160 -18.37 -28.32 4.67
C LEU A 160 -17.72 -27.02 5.16
N PHE A 161 -18.34 -26.36 6.13
CA PHE A 161 -17.91 -25.07 6.68
C PHE A 161 -17.68 -25.14 8.20
N ALA A 162 -17.21 -26.30 8.70
CA ALA A 162 -17.01 -26.54 10.13
C ALA A 162 -16.13 -25.49 10.83
N ARG A 163 -15.13 -24.93 10.14
CA ARG A 163 -14.27 -23.85 10.66
C ARG A 163 -15.02 -22.58 11.09
N HIS A 164 -16.24 -22.40 10.61
CA HIS A 164 -17.13 -21.28 10.93
C HIS A 164 -18.46 -21.78 11.53
N GLY A 165 -18.47 -22.95 12.17
CA GLY A 165 -19.68 -23.50 12.79
C GLY A 165 -20.80 -23.78 11.78
N GLY A 166 -20.45 -24.13 10.53
CA GLY A 166 -21.42 -24.38 9.46
C GLY A 166 -21.87 -23.13 8.70
N GLN A 167 -21.31 -21.95 9.02
CA GLN A 167 -21.63 -20.71 8.31
C GLN A 167 -20.79 -20.54 7.04
N ARG A 168 -21.46 -20.19 5.94
CA ARG A 168 -20.86 -19.85 4.67
C ARG A 168 -20.47 -18.38 4.69
N SER A 169 -19.19 -18.08 4.42
CA SER A 169 -18.73 -16.68 4.37
C SER A 169 -19.40 -15.87 3.25
N TYR A 170 -19.75 -16.54 2.15
CA TYR A 170 -20.38 -15.93 0.99
C TYR A 170 -21.14 -16.98 0.20
N CYS A 171 -22.42 -16.73 -0.07
CA CYS A 171 -23.26 -17.59 -0.89
C CYS A 171 -24.21 -16.74 -1.73
N VAL A 172 -24.31 -17.06 -3.02
CA VAL A 172 -25.09 -16.31 -3.99
C VAL A 172 -26.15 -17.21 -4.59
N GLN A 173 -27.39 -16.70 -4.62
CA GLN A 173 -28.42 -17.13 -5.55
C GLN A 173 -28.28 -16.25 -6.79
N HIS A 174 -28.10 -16.82 -7.98
CA HIS A 174 -27.95 -16.02 -9.21
C HIS A 174 -28.70 -16.63 -10.38
N ARG A 175 -29.77 -15.95 -10.83
CA ARG A 175 -30.58 -16.36 -11.98
C ARG A 175 -31.07 -17.81 -11.87
N GLU A 176 -31.42 -18.23 -10.66
CA GLU A 176 -31.96 -19.55 -10.37
C GLU A 176 -33.26 -19.42 -9.57
N SER A 177 -34.16 -20.39 -9.71
CA SER A 177 -35.40 -20.39 -8.94
C SER A 177 -35.13 -20.64 -7.46
N ASP A 178 -36.04 -20.24 -6.57
CA ASP A 178 -35.89 -20.53 -5.14
C ASP A 178 -35.81 -22.05 -4.89
N LEU A 179 -36.55 -22.86 -5.67
CA LEU A 179 -36.46 -24.33 -5.61
C LEU A 179 -35.07 -24.83 -6.02
N ALA A 180 -34.57 -24.41 -7.18
CA ALA A 180 -33.28 -24.85 -7.70
C ALA A 180 -32.14 -24.47 -6.77
N PHE A 181 -32.19 -23.25 -6.20
CA PHE A 181 -31.22 -22.77 -5.22
C PHE A 181 -31.18 -23.65 -3.97
N ILE A 182 -32.34 -23.91 -3.36
CA ILE A 182 -32.41 -24.73 -2.15
C ILE A 182 -32.00 -26.18 -2.43
N GLN A 183 -32.49 -26.80 -3.50
CA GLN A 183 -32.11 -28.16 -3.86
C GLN A 183 -30.60 -28.30 -4.06
N ARG A 184 -29.97 -27.31 -4.70
CA ARG A 184 -28.52 -27.23 -4.86
C ARG A 184 -27.78 -27.17 -3.53
N LEU A 185 -28.18 -26.27 -2.63
CA LEU A 185 -27.52 -26.13 -1.33
C LEU A 185 -27.68 -27.38 -0.45
N LEU A 186 -28.89 -27.95 -0.42
CA LEU A 186 -29.15 -29.19 0.31
C LEU A 186 -28.36 -30.37 -0.28
N ALA A 187 -28.25 -30.45 -1.60
CA ALA A 187 -27.44 -31.47 -2.26
C ALA A 187 -25.95 -31.34 -1.93
N GLU A 188 -25.42 -30.12 -1.92
CA GLU A 188 -24.02 -29.82 -1.54
C GLU A 188 -23.74 -30.28 -0.10
N GLU A 189 -24.64 -30.00 0.84
CA GLU A 189 -24.52 -30.41 2.25
C GLU A 189 -24.93 -31.88 2.50
N GLY A 190 -25.38 -32.60 1.47
CA GLY A 190 -25.86 -33.99 1.61
C GLY A 190 -27.16 -34.14 2.41
N ILE A 191 -27.95 -33.06 2.53
CA ILE A 191 -29.23 -33.03 3.24
C ILE A 191 -30.34 -33.47 2.28
N ALA A 192 -31.01 -34.57 2.63
CA ALA A 192 -32.17 -35.08 1.90
C ALA A 192 -33.46 -34.46 2.44
N TRP A 193 -34.54 -34.55 1.67
CA TRP A 193 -35.86 -34.18 2.17
C TRP A 193 -36.99 -35.08 1.67
N ARG A 194 -38.09 -35.12 2.43
CA ARG A 194 -39.33 -35.84 2.09
C ARG A 194 -40.55 -34.98 2.42
N VAL A 195 -41.70 -35.35 1.86
CA VAL A 195 -42.99 -34.72 2.18
C VAL A 195 -43.69 -35.52 3.27
N GLU A 196 -44.28 -34.82 4.23
CA GLU A 196 -45.02 -35.43 5.33
C GLU A 196 -46.38 -34.74 5.53
N GLU A 197 -47.44 -35.52 5.70
CA GLU A 197 -48.77 -34.98 6.06
C GLU A 197 -48.70 -34.30 7.43
N HIS A 198 -49.22 -33.07 7.53
CA HIS A 198 -49.22 -32.32 8.78
C HIS A 198 -50.45 -31.42 8.85
N ALA A 199 -51.32 -31.68 9.82
CA ALA A 199 -52.62 -31.01 9.92
C ALA A 199 -52.51 -29.49 10.10
N ASP A 200 -51.52 -29.02 10.86
CA ASP A 200 -51.35 -27.58 11.13
C ASP A 200 -50.59 -26.84 10.00
N ALA A 201 -50.14 -27.54 8.95
CA ALA A 201 -49.42 -26.88 7.86
C ALA A 201 -50.40 -26.13 6.94
N PRO A 202 -50.06 -24.94 6.44
CA PRO A 202 -50.95 -24.15 5.57
C PRO A 202 -51.43 -24.89 4.33
N MET A 203 -50.64 -25.81 3.80
CA MET A 203 -50.97 -26.63 2.64
C MET A 203 -51.27 -28.10 3.00
N GLY A 204 -51.50 -28.40 4.29
CA GLY A 204 -51.80 -29.73 4.82
C GLY A 204 -50.64 -30.74 4.83
N HIS A 205 -49.44 -30.29 4.44
CA HIS A 205 -48.21 -31.08 4.47
C HIS A 205 -46.99 -30.19 4.75
N ARG A 206 -45.91 -30.78 5.25
CA ARG A 206 -44.62 -30.14 5.51
C ARG A 206 -43.47 -30.85 4.81
N ILE A 207 -42.35 -30.14 4.66
CA ILE A 207 -41.09 -30.72 4.18
C ILE A 207 -40.23 -31.10 5.39
N VAL A 208 -39.75 -32.34 5.43
CA VAL A 208 -38.85 -32.83 6.48
C VAL A 208 -37.46 -32.97 5.90
N PHE A 209 -36.49 -32.24 6.44
CA PHE A 209 -35.07 -32.30 6.06
C PHE A 209 -34.31 -33.24 6.99
N PHE A 210 -33.48 -34.12 6.42
CA PHE A 210 -32.78 -35.16 7.16
C PHE A 210 -31.44 -35.53 6.52
N VAL A 211 -30.54 -36.09 7.33
CA VAL A 211 -29.20 -36.54 6.91
C VAL A 211 -28.98 -38.05 7.09
N HIS A 212 -29.85 -38.73 7.84
CA HIS A 212 -29.77 -40.17 8.11
C HIS A 212 -31.00 -40.90 7.55
N SER A 213 -30.85 -41.53 6.39
CA SER A 213 -31.92 -42.32 5.75
C SER A 213 -32.37 -43.53 6.60
N ALA A 214 -31.49 -44.07 7.44
CA ALA A 214 -31.77 -45.22 8.30
C ALA A 214 -32.71 -44.91 9.47
N GLU A 215 -32.83 -43.63 9.86
CA GLU A 215 -33.61 -43.14 11.00
C GLU A 215 -34.99 -42.63 10.62
N GLN A 216 -35.29 -42.65 9.31
CA GLN A 216 -36.58 -42.23 8.79
C GLN A 216 -37.74 -43.15 9.25
N PRO A 217 -39.00 -42.70 9.21
CA PRO A 217 -40.12 -43.50 9.70
C PRO A 217 -40.35 -44.78 8.88
N GLU A 218 -40.80 -45.83 9.58
CA GLU A 218 -41.23 -47.08 8.96
C GLU A 218 -42.60 -46.90 8.28
N ASP A 219 -42.83 -47.59 7.15
CA ASP A 219 -44.09 -47.54 6.42
C ASP A 219 -45.27 -48.04 7.31
N PRO A 220 -46.43 -47.35 7.31
CA PRO A 220 -47.56 -47.72 8.17
C PRO A 220 -48.06 -49.16 7.97
N THR A 221 -48.04 -49.69 6.74
CA THR A 221 -48.47 -51.08 6.47
C THR A 221 -47.48 -52.08 7.08
N ALA A 222 -46.20 -51.74 7.17
CA ALA A 222 -45.18 -52.58 7.82
C ALA A 222 -45.36 -52.63 9.35
N VAL A 223 -45.72 -51.49 9.96
CA VAL A 223 -45.90 -51.32 11.41
C VAL A 223 -47.21 -51.94 11.90
N HIS A 224 -48.32 -51.71 11.19
CA HIS A 224 -49.65 -52.01 11.71
C HIS A 224 -50.25 -53.32 11.18
N SER A 225 -49.97 -53.66 9.92
CA SER A 225 -50.56 -54.85 9.31
C SER A 225 -49.68 -56.07 9.61
N LEU A 226 -50.27 -57.12 10.22
CA LEU A 226 -49.60 -58.31 10.77
C LEU A 226 -48.73 -58.10 12.03
N GLY A 227 -49.01 -57.06 12.83
CA GLY A 227 -48.36 -56.87 14.14
C GLY A 227 -46.89 -56.48 14.07
N GLY A 228 -46.52 -55.60 13.13
CA GLY A 228 -45.17 -55.03 13.04
C GLY A 228 -44.12 -55.95 12.42
N ARG A 229 -44.55 -56.97 11.68
CA ARG A 229 -43.64 -57.94 11.04
C ARG A 229 -43.14 -57.48 9.67
N GLY A 230 -43.52 -56.31 9.18
CA GLY A 230 -43.13 -55.82 7.85
C GLY A 230 -44.13 -56.16 6.75
N ILE A 231 -43.72 -55.92 5.50
CA ILE A 231 -44.54 -56.12 4.29
C ILE A 231 -44.24 -57.49 3.69
N ARG A 232 -45.28 -58.27 3.37
CA ARG A 232 -45.12 -59.61 2.78
C ARG A 232 -44.72 -59.54 1.30
N PHE A 233 -43.78 -60.39 0.91
CA PHE A 233 -43.56 -60.77 -0.48
C PHE A 233 -44.49 -61.94 -0.85
N HIS A 234 -45.65 -61.64 -1.44
CA HIS A 234 -46.71 -62.63 -1.69
C HIS A 234 -47.61 -62.20 -2.86
N GLY A 235 -48.33 -63.16 -3.45
CA GLY A 235 -49.36 -62.87 -4.45
C GLY A 235 -50.45 -61.94 -3.90
N ASN A 236 -51.00 -61.08 -4.77
CA ASN A 236 -52.04 -60.12 -4.42
C ASN A 236 -53.41 -60.64 -4.88
N SER A 237 -54.36 -60.82 -3.95
CA SER A 237 -55.75 -61.18 -4.24
C SER A 237 -56.71 -60.35 -3.38
N SER A 238 -57.97 -60.19 -3.82
CA SER A 238 -58.98 -59.43 -3.08
C SER A 238 -59.40 -60.05 -1.74
N GLN A 239 -58.92 -61.26 -1.42
CA GLN A 239 -59.17 -61.94 -0.14
C GLN A 239 -57.98 -61.87 0.83
N GLU A 240 -56.87 -61.22 0.44
CA GLU A 240 -55.72 -61.03 1.33
C GLU A 240 -56.01 -59.95 2.39
N GLU A 241 -55.57 -60.20 3.63
CA GLU A 241 -55.80 -59.28 4.77
C GLU A 241 -54.91 -58.02 4.71
N GLN A 242 -53.79 -58.08 3.98
CA GLN A 242 -52.80 -57.00 3.87
C GLN A 242 -52.30 -56.90 2.42
N ASP A 243 -52.10 -55.67 1.94
CA ASP A 243 -51.41 -55.40 0.68
C ASP A 243 -49.98 -56.01 0.67
N SER A 244 -49.50 -56.47 -0.48
CA SER A 244 -48.23 -57.21 -0.58
C SER A 244 -47.33 -56.68 -1.68
N ILE A 245 -46.04 -57.00 -1.58
CA ILE A 245 -45.08 -56.88 -2.68
C ILE A 245 -45.17 -58.16 -3.50
N THR A 246 -45.46 -58.04 -4.79
CA THR A 246 -45.66 -59.17 -5.71
C THR A 246 -44.45 -59.46 -6.57
N ALA A 247 -43.56 -58.46 -6.76
CA ALA A 247 -42.32 -58.62 -7.50
C ALA A 247 -41.20 -57.80 -6.85
N LEU A 248 -39.99 -58.36 -6.85
CA LEU A 248 -38.80 -57.72 -6.32
C LEU A 248 -37.60 -58.09 -7.22
N ALA A 249 -36.75 -57.12 -7.53
CA ALA A 249 -35.56 -57.27 -8.35
C ALA A 249 -34.44 -56.38 -7.83
N ALA A 250 -33.20 -56.70 -8.18
CA ALA A 250 -32.04 -55.88 -7.87
C ALA A 250 -31.22 -55.61 -9.14
N ARG A 251 -30.65 -54.41 -9.24
CA ARG A 251 -29.66 -54.02 -10.24
C ARG A 251 -28.37 -53.64 -9.54
N ARG A 252 -27.24 -54.12 -10.07
CA ARG A 252 -25.91 -53.62 -9.73
C ARG A 252 -25.32 -52.86 -10.90
N GLU A 253 -24.60 -51.79 -10.63
CA GLU A 253 -23.94 -50.97 -11.62
C GLU A 253 -22.57 -50.53 -11.09
N LEU A 254 -21.57 -50.54 -11.98
CA LEU A 254 -20.24 -50.07 -11.66
C LEU A 254 -20.24 -48.53 -11.61
N ARG A 255 -19.74 -47.95 -10.52
CA ARG A 255 -19.53 -46.50 -10.35
C ARG A 255 -18.13 -46.28 -9.73
N PRO A 256 -17.63 -45.03 -9.63
CA PRO A 256 -16.37 -44.76 -8.97
C PRO A 256 -16.35 -45.34 -7.55
N THR A 257 -15.26 -46.03 -7.24
CA THR A 257 -15.03 -46.67 -5.95
C THR A 257 -14.14 -45.82 -5.05
N VAL A 258 -13.60 -44.72 -5.56
CA VAL A 258 -12.84 -43.74 -4.79
C VAL A 258 -13.15 -42.34 -5.29
N MET A 259 -13.48 -41.43 -4.37
CA MET A 259 -13.60 -40.00 -4.64
C MET A 259 -12.36 -39.27 -4.15
N ALA A 260 -11.68 -38.57 -5.05
CA ALA A 260 -10.54 -37.71 -4.76
C ALA A 260 -10.87 -36.25 -5.10
N LEU A 261 -10.83 -35.36 -4.12
CA LEU A 261 -11.09 -33.94 -4.28
C LEU A 261 -9.82 -33.15 -4.02
N GLN A 262 -9.55 -32.13 -4.85
CA GLN A 262 -8.50 -31.15 -4.60
C GLN A 262 -9.06 -29.73 -4.57
N GLY A 263 -8.66 -28.96 -3.57
CA GLY A 263 -8.93 -27.53 -3.43
C GLY A 263 -7.66 -26.73 -3.21
N TRP A 264 -7.72 -25.41 -3.41
CA TRP A 264 -6.61 -24.49 -3.14
C TRP A 264 -7.00 -23.44 -2.12
N ASP A 265 -6.26 -23.36 -1.00
CA ASP A 265 -6.41 -22.28 -0.04
C ASP A 265 -5.36 -21.20 -0.30
N HIS A 266 -5.77 -20.11 -0.94
CA HIS A 266 -4.90 -18.98 -1.23
C HIS A 266 -4.43 -18.20 0.02
N LYS A 267 -5.09 -18.35 1.18
CA LYS A 267 -4.64 -17.69 2.43
C LYS A 267 -3.48 -18.44 3.07
N ALA A 268 -3.55 -19.78 3.03
CA ALA A 268 -2.48 -20.66 3.48
C ALA A 268 -1.43 -20.94 2.39
N ASN A 269 -1.72 -20.58 1.14
CA ASN A 269 -0.89 -20.84 -0.05
C ASN A 269 -0.57 -22.33 -0.23
N GLN A 270 -1.58 -23.18 -0.06
CA GLN A 270 -1.43 -24.64 -0.13
C GLN A 270 -2.61 -25.32 -0.85
N ALA A 271 -2.32 -26.46 -1.46
CA ALA A 271 -3.33 -27.38 -1.96
C ALA A 271 -3.81 -28.29 -0.82
N ILE A 272 -5.11 -28.58 -0.79
CA ILE A 272 -5.74 -29.50 0.15
C ILE A 272 -6.34 -30.62 -0.69
N VAL A 273 -6.02 -31.87 -0.34
CA VAL A 273 -6.45 -33.05 -1.10
C VAL A 273 -7.07 -34.05 -0.13
N ALA A 274 -8.26 -34.54 -0.45
CA ALA A 274 -8.89 -35.64 0.29
C ALA A 274 -9.26 -36.77 -0.67
N GLU A 275 -9.00 -37.99 -0.23
CA GLU A 275 -9.32 -39.21 -0.95
C GLU A 275 -10.14 -40.11 -0.02
N VAL A 276 -11.33 -40.50 -0.48
CA VAL A 276 -12.26 -41.33 0.28
C VAL A 276 -12.63 -42.54 -0.57
N PRO A 277 -12.18 -43.76 -0.21
CA PRO A 277 -12.58 -44.98 -0.88
C PRO A 277 -13.99 -45.42 -0.48
N THR A 278 -14.57 -46.32 -1.27
CA THR A 278 -15.87 -46.93 -1.02
C THR A 278 -15.84 -47.74 0.28
N ALA A 279 -16.82 -47.50 1.15
CA ALA A 279 -17.07 -48.30 2.34
C ALA A 279 -17.86 -49.59 2.02
N ALA A 280 -18.49 -49.66 0.84
CA ALA A 280 -19.29 -50.79 0.42
C ALA A 280 -18.47 -51.91 -0.23
N ASP A 281 -18.74 -53.16 0.17
CA ASP A 281 -18.33 -54.36 -0.58
C ASP A 281 -19.24 -54.52 -1.82
N TRP A 282 -18.72 -54.11 -2.97
CA TRP A 282 -19.48 -54.00 -4.21
C TRP A 282 -19.31 -55.22 -5.14
N GLY A 283 -18.37 -56.12 -4.86
CA GLY A 283 -18.09 -57.27 -5.72
C GLY A 283 -17.07 -58.26 -5.14
N PRO A 284 -16.83 -59.39 -5.81
CA PRO A 284 -15.81 -60.37 -5.41
C PRO A 284 -14.40 -59.77 -5.48
N GLU A 285 -13.38 -60.49 -4.98
CA GLU A 285 -11.98 -60.02 -4.95
C GLU A 285 -11.48 -59.52 -6.32
N GLU A 286 -11.86 -60.16 -7.43
CA GLU A 286 -11.47 -59.70 -8.77
C GLU A 286 -12.09 -58.36 -9.14
N ALA A 287 -13.33 -58.10 -8.71
CA ALA A 287 -13.98 -56.81 -8.91
C ALA A 287 -13.32 -55.75 -8.01
N MET A 288 -13.10 -56.07 -6.73
CA MET A 288 -12.41 -55.18 -5.79
C MET A 288 -10.98 -54.82 -6.24
N SER A 289 -10.32 -55.69 -7.01
CA SER A 289 -9.00 -55.38 -7.60
C SER A 289 -9.01 -54.20 -8.59
N LEU A 290 -10.20 -53.81 -9.10
CA LEU A 290 -10.37 -52.62 -9.94
C LEU A 290 -10.41 -51.31 -9.15
N ASN A 291 -10.35 -51.35 -7.81
CA ASN A 291 -10.42 -50.15 -6.98
C ASN A 291 -9.34 -49.12 -7.36
N ASP A 292 -8.12 -49.57 -7.64
CA ASP A 292 -6.99 -48.72 -8.06
C ASP A 292 -7.22 -48.00 -9.41
N TRP A 293 -8.23 -48.40 -10.17
CA TRP A 293 -8.56 -47.82 -11.48
C TRP A 293 -9.86 -47.00 -11.46
N LEU A 294 -10.83 -47.38 -10.63
CA LEU A 294 -12.16 -46.75 -10.57
C LEU A 294 -12.19 -45.49 -9.68
N HIS A 295 -11.20 -44.61 -9.85
CA HIS A 295 -11.13 -43.33 -9.14
C HIS A 295 -11.82 -42.22 -9.94
N SER A 296 -12.55 -41.35 -9.23
CA SER A 296 -12.99 -40.04 -9.74
C SER A 296 -12.19 -38.96 -9.03
N TYR A 297 -11.39 -38.21 -9.81
CA TYR A 297 -10.60 -37.10 -9.30
C TYR A 297 -11.15 -35.77 -9.84
N ASP A 298 -11.43 -34.83 -8.94
CA ASP A 298 -11.92 -33.50 -9.30
C ASP A 298 -11.16 -32.38 -8.57
N PRO A 299 -10.51 -31.46 -9.30
CA PRO A 299 -10.05 -30.19 -8.76
C PRO A 299 -11.23 -29.23 -8.49
N THR A 300 -11.91 -29.45 -7.36
CA THR A 300 -12.98 -28.63 -6.76
C THR A 300 -12.61 -27.19 -6.43
N GLY A 301 -11.35 -26.79 -6.63
CA GLY A 301 -10.87 -25.41 -6.80
C GLY A 301 -10.88 -24.56 -5.55
N ASP A 302 -10.78 -23.25 -5.76
CA ASP A 302 -10.29 -22.36 -4.72
C ASP A 302 -11.27 -22.23 -3.54
N PHE A 303 -10.74 -22.47 -2.34
CA PHE A 303 -11.33 -22.12 -1.05
C PHE A 303 -12.68 -22.78 -0.70
N VAL A 304 -13.09 -23.85 -1.40
CA VAL A 304 -14.28 -24.66 -1.07
C VAL A 304 -14.18 -25.18 0.36
N PHE A 305 -13.09 -25.90 0.66
CA PHE A 305 -12.67 -26.29 2.00
C PHE A 305 -11.31 -25.64 2.31
N SER A 306 -11.04 -25.38 3.59
CA SER A 306 -9.78 -24.75 4.05
C SER A 306 -8.95 -25.66 4.96
N ASN A 307 -9.46 -26.85 5.28
CA ASN A 307 -8.72 -27.86 6.03
C ASN A 307 -9.05 -29.28 5.54
N GLN A 308 -8.29 -30.25 6.02
CA GLN A 308 -8.42 -31.66 5.63
C GLN A 308 -9.77 -32.27 6.05
N ALA A 309 -10.31 -31.91 7.21
CA ALA A 309 -11.55 -32.50 7.73
C ALA A 309 -12.76 -32.13 6.85
N GLU A 310 -12.87 -30.86 6.46
CA GLU A 310 -13.91 -30.38 5.53
C GLU A 310 -13.77 -31.04 4.14
N ALA A 311 -12.55 -31.22 3.65
CA ALA A 311 -12.28 -31.90 2.38
C ALA A 311 -12.70 -33.38 2.42
N THR A 312 -12.36 -34.09 3.50
CA THR A 312 -12.77 -35.49 3.71
C THR A 312 -14.28 -35.61 3.83
N PHE A 313 -14.95 -34.67 4.52
CA PHE A 313 -16.40 -34.63 4.64
C PHE A 313 -17.07 -34.50 3.25
N ALA A 314 -16.62 -33.53 2.44
CA ALA A 314 -17.12 -33.33 1.08
C ALA A 314 -16.94 -34.59 0.20
N ALA A 315 -15.76 -35.20 0.23
CA ALA A 315 -15.46 -36.42 -0.50
C ALA A 315 -16.33 -37.61 -0.02
N THR A 316 -16.59 -37.68 1.28
CA THR A 316 -17.46 -38.72 1.88
C THR A 316 -18.90 -38.59 1.39
N LEU A 317 -19.45 -37.37 1.33
CA LEU A 317 -20.82 -37.16 0.83
C LEU A 317 -20.98 -37.61 -0.63
N LEU A 318 -20.00 -37.28 -1.48
CA LEU A 318 -20.00 -37.71 -2.89
C LEU A 318 -19.81 -39.23 -3.01
N GLN A 319 -18.91 -39.82 -2.22
CA GLN A 319 -18.71 -41.27 -2.21
C GLN A 319 -19.99 -41.99 -1.78
N GLN A 320 -20.67 -41.52 -0.73
CA GLN A 320 -21.98 -42.04 -0.31
C GLN A 320 -23.06 -41.87 -1.38
N ALA A 321 -23.06 -40.77 -2.13
CA ALA A 321 -23.97 -40.58 -3.26
C ALA A 321 -23.73 -41.61 -4.38
N HIS A 322 -22.48 -41.95 -4.70
CA HIS A 322 -22.17 -43.01 -5.65
C HIS A 322 -22.53 -44.40 -5.10
N GLU A 323 -22.21 -44.68 -3.84
CA GLU A 323 -22.49 -45.97 -3.19
C GLU A 323 -23.98 -46.32 -3.15
N ALA A 324 -24.84 -45.33 -2.84
CA ALA A 324 -26.29 -45.51 -2.86
C ALA A 324 -26.82 -45.98 -4.23
N ARG A 325 -26.04 -45.77 -5.30
CA ARG A 325 -26.40 -46.12 -6.68
C ARG A 325 -25.66 -47.38 -7.19
N HIS A 326 -24.72 -47.95 -6.43
CA HIS A 326 -24.06 -49.22 -6.78
C HIS A 326 -25.03 -50.40 -6.84
N LYS A 327 -25.95 -50.48 -5.86
CA LYS A 327 -26.94 -51.55 -5.77
C LYS A 327 -28.32 -50.98 -5.47
N THR A 328 -29.18 -51.00 -6.48
CA THR A 328 -30.54 -50.49 -6.40
C THR A 328 -31.55 -51.64 -6.45
N TRP A 329 -32.60 -51.55 -5.65
CA TRP A 329 -33.71 -52.50 -5.63
C TRP A 329 -34.94 -51.91 -6.29
N PHE A 330 -35.69 -52.76 -6.99
CA PHE A 330 -36.93 -52.41 -7.66
C PHE A 330 -38.01 -53.38 -7.21
N GLY A 331 -39.22 -52.90 -7.00
CA GLY A 331 -40.34 -53.78 -6.66
C GLY A 331 -41.66 -53.30 -7.21
N ARG A 332 -42.65 -54.21 -7.19
CA ARG A 332 -44.04 -53.95 -7.55
C ARG A 332 -44.96 -54.60 -6.52
N GLY A 333 -46.11 -53.99 -6.29
CA GLY A 333 -47.09 -54.51 -5.33
C GLY A 333 -48.39 -53.73 -5.33
N SER A 334 -49.16 -53.93 -4.27
CA SER A 334 -50.44 -53.26 -4.01
C SER A 334 -50.43 -52.35 -2.79
N VAL A 335 -49.25 -52.10 -2.19
CA VAL A 335 -49.11 -51.38 -0.90
C VAL A 335 -49.45 -49.91 -1.07
N ARG A 336 -50.65 -49.52 -0.62
CA ARG A 336 -51.20 -48.16 -0.80
C ARG A 336 -50.49 -47.08 0.00
N THR A 337 -49.84 -47.46 1.10
CA THR A 337 -49.16 -46.56 2.04
C THR A 337 -47.76 -46.16 1.62
N LEU A 338 -47.13 -46.87 0.68
CA LEU A 338 -45.75 -46.61 0.28
C LEU A 338 -45.52 -45.14 -0.09
N ARG A 339 -44.46 -44.58 0.48
CA ARG A 339 -43.97 -43.22 0.21
C ARG A 339 -42.46 -43.19 0.09
N ALA A 340 -41.96 -42.30 -0.76
CA ALA A 340 -40.53 -42.05 -0.81
C ALA A 340 -40.08 -41.39 0.50
N GLY A 341 -38.92 -41.81 1.02
CA GLY A 341 -38.40 -41.31 2.29
C GLY A 341 -38.85 -42.10 3.52
N THR A 342 -39.57 -43.21 3.33
CA THR A 342 -39.89 -44.19 4.40
C THR A 342 -39.08 -45.47 4.20
N TRP A 343 -39.02 -46.34 5.21
CA TRP A 343 -38.44 -47.68 5.06
C TRP A 343 -39.44 -48.77 5.45
N ALA A 344 -39.23 -50.00 4.99
CA ALA A 344 -39.97 -51.17 5.48
C ALA A 344 -39.12 -52.44 5.43
N GLY A 345 -39.35 -53.34 6.39
CA GLY A 345 -38.88 -54.72 6.31
C GLY A 345 -39.73 -55.54 5.33
N VAL A 346 -39.10 -56.31 4.44
CA VAL A 346 -39.79 -57.25 3.55
C VAL A 346 -39.64 -58.68 4.07
N THR A 347 -40.77 -59.32 4.38
CA THR A 347 -40.83 -60.70 4.88
C THR A 347 -41.27 -61.67 3.80
N GLN A 348 -40.99 -62.97 4.04
CA GLN A 348 -41.37 -64.07 3.12
C GLN A 348 -40.76 -63.95 1.70
N SER A 349 -39.75 -63.10 1.54
CA SER A 349 -39.00 -62.98 0.29
C SER A 349 -38.12 -64.21 0.07
N THR A 350 -38.22 -64.82 -1.11
CA THR A 350 -37.33 -65.91 -1.54
C THR A 350 -35.94 -65.41 -1.96
N MET A 351 -35.72 -64.08 -2.00
CA MET A 351 -34.44 -63.50 -2.38
C MET A 351 -33.33 -63.70 -1.33
N SER A 352 -33.66 -64.10 -0.09
CA SER A 352 -32.63 -64.53 0.87
C SER A 352 -31.96 -65.85 0.47
N LEU A 353 -32.64 -66.71 -0.30
CA LEU A 353 -32.11 -67.98 -0.81
C LEU A 353 -31.14 -67.82 -1.99
N LEU A 354 -31.06 -66.61 -2.57
CA LEU A 354 -30.11 -66.26 -3.64
C LEU A 354 -28.82 -65.60 -3.11
N ALA A 355 -28.67 -65.45 -1.79
CA ALA A 355 -27.43 -65.02 -1.15
C ALA A 355 -26.43 -66.19 -1.08
N GLY A 356 -25.83 -66.53 -2.22
CA GLY A 356 -24.59 -67.27 -2.23
C GLY A 356 -23.47 -66.41 -1.64
N VAL A 357 -22.82 -66.93 -0.59
CA VAL A 357 -21.58 -66.46 0.05
C VAL A 357 -21.74 -65.26 1.01
N GLY A 358 -21.63 -65.54 2.32
CA GLY A 358 -21.51 -64.54 3.39
C GLY A 358 -22.51 -64.74 4.52
N ALA A 359 -22.02 -65.15 5.68
CA ALA A 359 -22.82 -65.56 6.84
C ALA A 359 -23.70 -64.43 7.44
N GLY A 360 -24.92 -64.79 7.86
CA GLY A 360 -25.46 -64.28 9.14
C GLY A 360 -26.57 -63.21 9.15
N ALA A 361 -27.59 -63.26 8.30
CA ALA A 361 -28.77 -62.38 8.49
C ALA A 361 -30.09 -63.16 8.59
N GLU A 362 -30.43 -63.64 9.80
CA GLU A 362 -31.75 -64.21 10.15
C GLU A 362 -32.87 -63.14 10.31
N GLY A 363 -32.77 -61.99 9.62
CA GLY A 363 -33.72 -60.87 9.73
C GLY A 363 -34.42 -60.51 8.41
N PRO A 364 -35.61 -59.85 8.47
CA PRO A 364 -36.25 -59.30 7.28
C PRO A 364 -35.34 -58.29 6.58
N GLN A 365 -35.31 -58.32 5.24
CA GLN A 365 -34.52 -57.37 4.46
C GLN A 365 -35.19 -55.99 4.54
N ALA A 366 -34.53 -55.02 5.17
CA ALA A 366 -35.06 -53.67 5.33
C ALA A 366 -34.60 -52.76 4.18
N PHE A 367 -35.57 -52.09 3.55
CA PHE A 367 -35.34 -51.22 2.40
C PHE A 367 -35.83 -49.80 2.68
N PHE A 368 -35.03 -48.82 2.30
CA PHE A 368 -35.40 -47.40 2.28
C PHE A 368 -35.89 -47.05 0.86
N PHE A 369 -37.14 -46.62 0.75
CA PHE A 369 -37.78 -46.32 -0.53
C PHE A 369 -37.35 -44.95 -1.04
N THR A 370 -36.66 -44.93 -2.17
CA THR A 370 -36.12 -43.70 -2.77
C THR A 370 -37.08 -43.09 -3.79
N GLN A 371 -37.88 -43.92 -4.46
CA GLN A 371 -38.92 -43.49 -5.41
C GLN A 371 -40.12 -44.44 -5.35
N VAL A 372 -41.32 -43.90 -5.54
CA VAL A 372 -42.58 -44.64 -5.59
C VAL A 372 -43.42 -44.10 -6.74
N HIS A 373 -43.87 -44.99 -7.63
CA HIS A 373 -44.87 -44.69 -8.64
C HIS A 373 -46.13 -45.49 -8.30
N ALA A 374 -47.29 -44.84 -8.25
CA ALA A 374 -48.54 -45.51 -7.94
C ALA A 374 -49.66 -45.11 -8.89
N VAL A 375 -50.50 -46.08 -9.23
CA VAL A 375 -51.71 -45.87 -10.03
C VAL A 375 -52.90 -46.38 -9.24
N GLY A 376 -53.90 -45.54 -9.05
CA GLY A 376 -55.18 -45.91 -8.48
C GLY A 376 -56.30 -45.79 -9.50
N VAL A 377 -57.20 -46.78 -9.51
CA VAL A 377 -58.40 -46.83 -10.35
C VAL A 377 -59.59 -47.07 -9.43
N ASN A 378 -60.55 -46.14 -9.45
CA ASN A 378 -61.67 -46.21 -8.51
C ASN A 378 -62.66 -47.33 -8.87
N ASN A 379 -63.42 -47.80 -7.89
CA ASN A 379 -64.44 -48.83 -8.05
C ASN A 379 -65.78 -48.27 -8.57
N LEU A 380 -65.76 -47.62 -9.74
CA LEU A 380 -66.95 -47.03 -10.35
C LEU A 380 -68.00 -48.10 -10.70
N PRO A 381 -69.30 -47.84 -10.49
CA PRO A 381 -70.37 -48.73 -10.95
C PRO A 381 -70.27 -49.00 -12.46
N LYS A 382 -70.64 -50.22 -12.89
CA LYS A 382 -70.53 -50.64 -14.30
C LYS A 382 -71.25 -49.68 -15.26
N ASP A 383 -72.40 -49.15 -14.85
CA ASP A 383 -73.21 -48.25 -15.66
C ASP A 383 -72.53 -46.88 -15.85
N VAL A 384 -71.91 -46.33 -14.79
CA VAL A 384 -71.10 -45.10 -14.87
C VAL A 384 -69.88 -45.33 -15.76
N ARG A 385 -69.21 -46.48 -15.63
CA ARG A 385 -68.03 -46.84 -16.44
C ARG A 385 -68.37 -47.03 -17.92
N ALA A 386 -69.60 -47.43 -18.25
CA ALA A 386 -70.10 -47.60 -19.62
C ALA A 386 -70.50 -46.26 -20.28
N LEU A 387 -70.93 -45.27 -19.48
CA LEU A 387 -71.26 -43.91 -19.95
C LEU A 387 -70.03 -43.06 -20.24
N LEU A 388 -68.87 -43.43 -19.68
CA LEU A 388 -67.61 -42.73 -19.93
C LEU A 388 -67.10 -42.98 -21.35
N PRO A 389 -66.89 -41.94 -22.17
CA PRO A 389 -66.17 -42.08 -23.43
C PRO A 389 -64.76 -42.64 -23.17
N GLN A 390 -64.45 -43.79 -23.78
CA GLN A 390 -63.12 -44.37 -23.71
C GLN A 390 -62.16 -43.47 -24.49
N PRO A 391 -61.02 -43.06 -23.89
CA PRO A 391 -60.04 -42.25 -24.60
C PRO A 391 -59.53 -43.00 -25.84
N ALA A 392 -59.27 -42.28 -26.94
CA ALA A 392 -58.81 -42.83 -28.22
C ALA A 392 -57.54 -43.69 -28.10
N SER A 393 -56.78 -43.50 -27.02
CA SER A 393 -55.83 -44.45 -26.50
C SER A 393 -56.14 -44.69 -25.01
N ARG A 394 -56.22 -45.96 -24.58
CA ARG A 394 -56.05 -46.33 -23.15
C ARG A 394 -54.75 -45.79 -22.55
N ARG A 395 -53.84 -45.41 -23.45
CA ARG A 395 -52.50 -44.86 -23.30
C ARG A 395 -52.45 -43.37 -23.64
N ALA A 396 -53.39 -42.55 -23.16
CA ALA A 396 -53.07 -41.13 -23.04
C ALA A 396 -51.97 -41.06 -21.99
N ARG A 397 -50.71 -41.30 -22.41
CA ARG A 397 -49.55 -40.80 -21.69
C ARG A 397 -49.93 -39.38 -21.39
N TRP A 398 -49.97 -39.04 -20.11
CA TRP A 398 -49.78 -37.64 -19.76
C TRP A 398 -48.59 -37.19 -20.61
N PRO A 399 -48.65 -36.07 -21.33
CA PRO A 399 -47.41 -35.36 -21.50
C PRO A 399 -47.01 -35.04 -20.06
N LEU A 400 -46.25 -35.94 -19.40
CA LEU A 400 -45.02 -35.53 -18.75
C LEU A 400 -44.54 -34.42 -19.66
N ILE A 401 -44.64 -33.18 -19.17
CA ILE A 401 -44.16 -31.97 -19.84
C ILE A 401 -43.07 -32.45 -20.79
N GLU A 402 -43.25 -32.32 -22.12
CA GLU A 402 -42.21 -32.75 -23.06
C GLU A 402 -40.90 -32.25 -22.47
N CYS A 403 -40.08 -33.17 -21.95
CA CYS A 403 -38.87 -32.77 -21.29
C CYS A 403 -38.15 -31.93 -22.33
N PRO A 404 -37.80 -30.67 -22.04
CA PRO A 404 -37.04 -29.87 -22.99
C PRO A 404 -35.92 -30.75 -23.51
N ALA A 405 -35.75 -30.84 -24.83
CA ALA A 405 -34.76 -31.73 -25.42
C ALA A 405 -33.41 -31.54 -24.70
N GLY A 406 -32.96 -32.56 -23.94
CA GLY A 406 -31.80 -32.46 -23.04
C GLY A 406 -32.07 -32.71 -21.55
N PHE A 407 -33.32 -32.88 -21.12
CA PHE A 407 -33.69 -33.19 -19.73
C PHE A 407 -34.14 -34.66 -19.57
N GLU A 408 -33.44 -35.61 -20.18
CA GLU A 408 -33.64 -37.02 -19.81
C GLU A 408 -32.88 -37.28 -18.49
N PRO A 409 -33.55 -37.58 -17.36
CA PRO A 409 -32.86 -37.98 -16.16
C PRO A 409 -32.01 -39.21 -16.49
N GLU A 410 -30.69 -39.10 -16.30
CA GLU A 410 -29.70 -40.09 -16.73
C GLU A 410 -29.83 -41.45 -16.00
N VAL A 411 -30.83 -41.61 -15.13
CA VAL A 411 -31.25 -42.89 -14.57
C VAL A 411 -32.78 -42.96 -14.53
N THR A 412 -33.40 -43.26 -15.66
CA THR A 412 -34.44 -44.30 -15.82
C THR A 412 -34.88 -44.25 -17.28
N GLY A 413 -34.33 -45.14 -18.12
CA GLY A 413 -34.92 -45.38 -19.43
C GLY A 413 -36.42 -45.60 -19.25
N ALA A 414 -37.23 -44.76 -19.91
CA ALA A 414 -38.69 -44.66 -19.77
C ALA A 414 -39.31 -45.89 -19.08
N MET A 415 -39.45 -45.85 -17.75
CA MET A 415 -39.93 -47.01 -17.00
C MET A 415 -41.27 -47.41 -17.60
N ASN A 416 -41.38 -48.65 -18.09
CA ASN A 416 -42.63 -49.12 -18.66
C ASN A 416 -43.67 -49.21 -17.53
N THR A 417 -44.55 -48.21 -17.46
CA THR A 417 -45.68 -48.14 -16.52
C THR A 417 -46.88 -48.94 -17.00
N GLU A 418 -46.87 -49.51 -18.21
CA GLU A 418 -48.00 -50.28 -18.75
C GLU A 418 -48.42 -51.46 -17.85
N PRO A 419 -47.49 -52.29 -17.32
CA PRO A 419 -47.86 -53.35 -16.37
C PRO A 419 -48.43 -52.82 -15.04
N LEU A 420 -48.06 -51.59 -14.65
CA LEU A 420 -48.57 -50.93 -13.44
C LEU A 420 -50.03 -50.53 -13.63
N HIS A 421 -50.38 -49.94 -14.78
CA HIS A 421 -51.75 -49.60 -15.13
C HIS A 421 -52.64 -50.85 -15.24
N ASP A 422 -52.17 -51.88 -15.95
CA ASP A 422 -52.92 -53.13 -16.11
C ASP A 422 -53.23 -53.80 -14.77
N HIS A 423 -52.29 -53.72 -13.81
CA HIS A 423 -52.51 -54.24 -12.47
C HIS A 423 -53.54 -53.39 -11.71
N ALA A 424 -53.39 -52.06 -11.72
CA ALA A 424 -54.32 -51.16 -11.06
C ALA A 424 -55.75 -51.29 -11.60
N GLU A 425 -55.94 -51.54 -12.91
CA GLU A 425 -57.27 -51.78 -13.48
C GLU A 425 -57.96 -53.04 -12.93
N ARG A 426 -57.17 -54.07 -12.54
CA ARG A 426 -57.69 -55.32 -11.98
C ARG A 426 -57.93 -55.22 -10.48
N THR A 427 -57.04 -54.55 -9.74
CA THR A 427 -57.00 -54.57 -8.28
C THR A 427 -57.46 -53.27 -7.63
N GLY A 428 -57.70 -52.22 -8.42
CA GLY A 428 -58.02 -50.87 -7.96
C GLY A 428 -56.80 -50.04 -7.59
N PHE A 429 -55.67 -50.67 -7.26
CA PHE A 429 -54.42 -49.97 -6.97
C PHE A 429 -53.20 -50.83 -7.31
N ALA A 430 -52.15 -50.20 -7.82
CA ALA A 430 -50.85 -50.79 -8.02
C ALA A 430 -49.75 -49.77 -7.74
N CYS A 431 -48.63 -50.24 -7.19
CA CYS A 431 -47.43 -49.43 -7.01
C CYS A 431 -46.19 -50.16 -7.55
N GLN A 432 -45.20 -49.38 -7.95
CA GLN A 432 -43.83 -49.82 -8.15
C GLN A 432 -42.89 -48.86 -7.42
N PHE A 433 -41.74 -49.35 -6.99
CA PHE A 433 -40.82 -48.54 -6.20
C PHE A 433 -39.36 -48.83 -6.56
N GLN A 434 -38.52 -47.85 -6.27
CA GLN A 434 -37.08 -47.98 -6.18
C GLN A 434 -36.65 -47.84 -4.72
N ALA A 435 -35.69 -48.64 -4.29
CA ALA A 435 -35.18 -48.62 -2.93
C ALA A 435 -33.68 -48.95 -2.85
N VAL A 436 -33.08 -48.59 -1.72
CA VAL A 436 -31.75 -49.04 -1.30
C VAL A 436 -31.89 -49.83 -0.01
N ARG A 437 -30.86 -50.60 0.38
CA ARG A 437 -30.89 -51.20 1.71
C ARG A 437 -30.85 -50.11 2.78
N ARG A 438 -31.54 -50.34 3.91
CA ARG A 438 -31.66 -49.35 4.99
C ARG A 438 -30.31 -48.89 5.55
N ASP A 439 -29.31 -49.78 5.59
CA ASP A 439 -27.96 -49.52 6.10
C ASP A 439 -27.07 -48.74 5.12
N VAL A 440 -27.50 -48.52 3.88
CA VAL A 440 -26.77 -47.71 2.90
C VAL A 440 -27.23 -46.26 3.02
N PRO A 441 -26.34 -45.31 3.38
CA PRO A 441 -26.70 -43.89 3.47
C PRO A 441 -27.15 -43.37 2.11
N TRP A 442 -28.34 -42.79 2.05
CA TRP A 442 -28.82 -42.14 0.83
C TRP A 442 -28.39 -40.66 0.81
N ARG A 443 -27.89 -40.20 -0.34
CA ARG A 443 -27.53 -38.79 -0.56
C ARG A 443 -28.23 -38.22 -1.80
N PRO A 444 -28.75 -36.98 -1.71
CA PRO A 444 -29.38 -36.29 -2.82
C PRO A 444 -28.40 -36.06 -3.97
N VAL A 445 -28.93 -36.06 -5.20
CA VAL A 445 -28.25 -35.62 -6.42
C VAL A 445 -29.26 -34.79 -7.19
N LEU A 446 -28.81 -33.70 -7.80
CA LEU A 446 -29.67 -32.85 -8.62
C LEU A 446 -30.26 -33.59 -9.83
N LEU A 447 -31.44 -33.14 -10.26
CA LEU A 447 -32.19 -33.73 -11.37
C LEU A 447 -31.42 -33.74 -12.69
N ASP A 448 -30.62 -32.71 -12.92
CA ASP A 448 -29.77 -32.55 -14.10
C ASP A 448 -28.48 -33.41 -14.06
N GLY A 449 -28.31 -34.22 -13.01
CA GLY A 449 -27.13 -35.05 -12.79
C GLY A 449 -25.89 -34.28 -12.32
N ASN A 450 -25.91 -32.95 -12.30
CA ASN A 450 -24.77 -32.14 -11.88
C ASN A 450 -24.48 -32.24 -10.38
N GLY A 451 -25.42 -32.76 -9.57
CA GLY A 451 -25.17 -33.06 -8.15
C GLY A 451 -24.17 -34.18 -7.90
N LEU A 452 -23.76 -34.93 -8.94
CA LEU A 452 -22.60 -35.86 -8.88
C LEU A 452 -21.28 -35.13 -9.11
N ARG A 453 -21.32 -33.87 -9.54
CA ARG A 453 -20.15 -33.00 -9.56
C ARG A 453 -20.03 -32.34 -8.19
N PRO A 454 -18.82 -32.18 -7.65
CA PRO A 454 -18.54 -31.39 -6.45
C PRO A 454 -18.97 -29.91 -6.53
N ARG A 455 -19.38 -29.41 -7.71
CA ARG A 455 -19.78 -28.01 -7.94
C ARG A 455 -21.05 -27.86 -8.78
N PRO A 456 -22.24 -28.19 -8.26
CA PRO A 456 -23.48 -27.94 -8.95
C PRO A 456 -23.90 -26.45 -8.85
N ARG A 457 -22.97 -25.48 -8.94
CA ARG A 457 -23.21 -24.04 -8.69
C ARG A 457 -23.66 -23.29 -9.94
N ALA A 458 -24.42 -22.22 -9.73
CA ALA A 458 -24.81 -21.32 -10.81
C ALA A 458 -23.55 -20.79 -11.51
N THR A 459 -23.48 -21.00 -12.83
CA THR A 459 -22.32 -20.64 -13.63
C THR A 459 -22.40 -19.17 -14.02
N ALA A 460 -21.43 -18.37 -13.58
CA ALA A 460 -21.23 -17.03 -14.11
C ALA A 460 -20.60 -17.13 -15.51
N LEU A 461 -21.40 -16.94 -16.56
CA LEU A 461 -20.97 -17.13 -17.96
C LEU A 461 -19.89 -16.15 -18.44
N GLY A 462 -19.61 -15.09 -17.67
CA GLY A 462 -18.56 -14.12 -17.96
C GLY A 462 -18.39 -13.09 -16.85
N PRO A 463 -17.38 -12.21 -16.99
CA PRO A 463 -17.16 -11.11 -16.05
C PRO A 463 -18.36 -10.15 -15.99
N GLN A 464 -18.59 -9.56 -14.83
CA GLN A 464 -19.63 -8.57 -14.58
C GLN A 464 -19.03 -7.30 -14.00
N THR A 465 -19.66 -6.16 -14.24
CA THR A 465 -19.28 -4.89 -13.60
C THR A 465 -19.93 -4.78 -12.22
N ALA A 466 -19.24 -4.10 -11.30
CA ALA A 466 -19.70 -3.82 -9.95
C ALA A 466 -19.12 -2.49 -9.45
N ILE A 467 -19.75 -1.88 -8.45
CA ILE A 467 -19.27 -0.64 -7.83
C ILE A 467 -18.56 -0.97 -6.52
N VAL A 468 -17.38 -0.39 -6.28
CA VAL A 468 -16.65 -0.55 -5.01
C VAL A 468 -17.38 0.20 -3.90
N VAL A 469 -17.55 -0.44 -2.74
CA VAL A 469 -18.34 0.12 -1.62
C VAL A 469 -17.55 0.21 -0.32
N GLY A 470 -17.99 1.12 0.55
CA GLY A 470 -17.46 1.29 1.90
C GLY A 470 -17.95 0.22 2.89
N PRO A 471 -17.65 0.41 4.19
CA PRO A 471 -18.00 -0.55 5.25
C PRO A 471 -19.49 -0.84 5.39
N GLU A 472 -20.33 0.16 5.10
CA GLU A 472 -21.78 0.12 5.22
C GLU A 472 -22.47 0.00 3.85
N GLY A 473 -21.78 -0.51 2.83
CA GLY A 473 -22.34 -0.64 1.47
C GLY A 473 -22.49 0.68 0.71
N ASN A 474 -21.99 1.79 1.26
CA ASN A 474 -22.05 3.11 0.65
C ASN A 474 -21.18 3.20 -0.63
N GLU A 475 -21.74 3.76 -1.70
CA GLU A 475 -21.04 3.98 -2.97
C GLU A 475 -20.35 5.35 -3.06
N GLN A 476 -20.69 6.26 -2.14
CA GLN A 476 -20.05 7.55 -2.02
C GLN A 476 -19.14 7.54 -0.79
N PRO A 477 -17.90 8.03 -0.90
CA PRO A 477 -17.02 8.12 0.25
C PRO A 477 -17.51 9.19 1.25
N SER A 478 -17.22 8.98 2.53
CA SER A 478 -17.54 9.92 3.60
C SER A 478 -16.27 10.60 4.10
N GLY A 479 -15.98 11.82 3.63
CA GLY A 479 -14.78 12.55 4.04
C GLY A 479 -13.49 11.83 3.61
N ALA A 480 -12.58 11.57 4.57
CA ALA A 480 -11.29 10.92 4.31
C ALA A 480 -11.40 9.40 4.08
N ASP A 481 -12.57 8.79 4.33
CA ASP A 481 -12.80 7.36 4.19
C ASP A 481 -13.10 6.98 2.73
N GLU A 482 -12.16 7.28 1.82
CA GLU A 482 -12.30 7.02 0.38
C GLU A 482 -11.86 5.61 -0.04
N LEU A 483 -11.20 4.89 0.86
CA LEU A 483 -10.63 3.57 0.60
C LEU A 483 -11.10 2.61 1.69
N HIS A 484 -11.67 1.48 1.28
CA HIS A 484 -12.05 0.40 2.18
C HIS A 484 -11.37 -0.90 1.73
N THR A 485 -10.27 -1.25 2.40
CA THR A 485 -9.43 -2.39 2.05
C THR A 485 -8.92 -3.12 3.28
N ASP A 486 -8.63 -4.41 3.14
CA ASP A 486 -8.01 -5.23 4.17
C ASP A 486 -6.49 -5.39 3.98
N LYS A 487 -5.84 -6.20 4.85
CA LYS A 487 -4.39 -6.50 4.81
C LYS A 487 -3.90 -7.15 3.50
N MET A 488 -4.81 -7.68 2.68
CA MET A 488 -4.49 -8.31 1.39
C MET A 488 -4.73 -7.37 0.20
N GLY A 489 -5.17 -6.13 0.43
CA GLY A 489 -5.54 -5.21 -0.65
C GLY A 489 -6.88 -5.56 -1.31
N ARG A 490 -7.76 -6.28 -0.60
CA ARG A 490 -9.08 -6.69 -1.10
C ARG A 490 -10.09 -5.57 -0.94
N VAL A 491 -11.11 -5.55 -1.79
CA VAL A 491 -12.21 -4.57 -1.73
C VAL A 491 -13.57 -5.28 -1.61
N LYS A 492 -14.59 -4.55 -1.17
CA LYS A 492 -15.99 -4.98 -1.25
C LYS A 492 -16.67 -4.25 -2.40
N VAL A 493 -17.62 -4.91 -3.05
CA VAL A 493 -18.35 -4.37 -4.19
C VAL A 493 -19.85 -4.58 -4.04
N ARG A 494 -20.63 -3.81 -4.80
CA ARG A 494 -22.06 -4.03 -5.01
C ARG A 494 -22.30 -4.33 -6.48
N PHE A 495 -22.89 -5.48 -6.77
CA PHE A 495 -23.29 -5.85 -8.12
C PHE A 495 -24.57 -5.11 -8.52
N HIS A 496 -24.71 -4.80 -9.81
CA HIS A 496 -25.86 -4.03 -10.32
C HIS A 496 -27.21 -4.74 -10.15
N TRP A 497 -27.21 -6.07 -10.01
CA TRP A 497 -28.43 -6.85 -9.79
C TRP A 497 -28.83 -6.95 -8.30
N GLN A 498 -28.04 -6.40 -7.37
CA GLN A 498 -28.45 -6.25 -5.98
C GLN A 498 -29.41 -5.05 -5.85
N SER A 499 -30.70 -5.34 -5.70
CA SER A 499 -31.75 -4.33 -5.51
C SER A 499 -31.73 -3.76 -4.09
N LEU A 500 -31.73 -2.43 -3.95
CA LEU A 500 -31.96 -1.75 -2.66
C LEU A 500 -33.46 -1.63 -2.32
N ASP A 501 -34.33 -1.73 -3.33
CA ASP A 501 -35.76 -1.40 -3.23
C ASP A 501 -36.63 -2.60 -2.85
N THR A 502 -36.05 -3.80 -2.77
CA THR A 502 -36.77 -5.03 -2.41
C THR A 502 -36.25 -5.51 -1.05
N PRO A 503 -37.00 -5.34 0.06
CA PRO A 503 -36.56 -5.79 1.37
C PRO A 503 -36.51 -7.33 1.38
N GLN A 504 -35.32 -7.88 1.17
CA GLN A 504 -35.05 -9.31 1.30
C GLN A 504 -34.43 -9.55 2.67
N ARG A 505 -34.99 -10.48 3.44
CA ARG A 505 -34.53 -10.76 4.81
C ARG A 505 -33.08 -11.26 4.79
N ARG A 506 -32.22 -10.66 5.64
CA ARG A 506 -30.79 -10.98 5.83
C ARG A 506 -29.93 -11.00 4.56
N ALA A 507 -30.45 -10.51 3.43
CA ALA A 507 -29.64 -10.31 2.24
C ALA A 507 -28.60 -9.23 2.51
N SER A 508 -27.37 -9.46 2.05
CA SER A 508 -26.34 -8.42 2.11
C SER A 508 -26.49 -7.45 0.96
N ASP A 509 -26.35 -6.16 1.27
CA ASP A 509 -26.30 -5.04 0.34
C ASP A 509 -24.97 -4.95 -0.44
N HIS A 510 -23.98 -5.77 -0.07
CA HIS A 510 -22.67 -5.80 -0.72
C HIS A 510 -22.05 -7.21 -0.72
N SER A 511 -20.90 -7.35 -1.37
CA SER A 511 -20.17 -8.62 -1.51
C SER A 511 -19.31 -8.97 -0.30
N CYS A 512 -18.71 -10.15 -0.33
CA CYS A 512 -17.55 -10.47 0.50
C CYS A 512 -16.29 -9.67 0.07
N TRP A 513 -15.15 -9.96 0.69
CA TRP A 513 -13.85 -9.39 0.30
C TRP A 513 -13.32 -10.02 -1.01
N LEU A 514 -13.28 -9.24 -2.08
CA LEU A 514 -12.76 -9.64 -3.39
C LEU A 514 -11.28 -9.32 -3.51
N ARG A 515 -10.49 -10.30 -3.98
CA ARG A 515 -9.10 -10.05 -4.40
C ARG A 515 -9.07 -9.12 -5.60
N VAL A 516 -8.07 -8.25 -5.64
CA VAL A 516 -7.84 -7.31 -6.75
C VAL A 516 -6.61 -7.74 -7.51
N MET A 517 -6.77 -8.02 -8.80
CA MET A 517 -5.67 -8.31 -9.71
C MET A 517 -4.70 -7.13 -9.75
N GLN A 518 -3.42 -7.43 -9.54
CA GLN A 518 -2.34 -6.46 -9.67
C GLN A 518 -1.55 -6.73 -10.94
N ARG A 519 -1.01 -5.67 -11.56
CA ARG A 519 -0.23 -5.78 -12.80
C ARG A 519 1.11 -6.49 -12.61
N LEU A 520 1.68 -6.41 -11.40
CA LEU A 520 2.90 -7.09 -10.97
C LEU A 520 2.76 -7.43 -9.48
N SER A 521 2.93 -8.69 -9.09
CA SER A 521 2.88 -9.11 -7.69
C SER A 521 3.85 -10.27 -7.43
N GLY A 522 4.70 -10.13 -6.40
CA GLY A 522 5.63 -11.17 -5.95
C GLY A 522 5.93 -11.06 -4.45
N PRO A 523 6.73 -12.00 -3.88
CA PRO A 523 7.07 -11.96 -2.46
C PRO A 523 7.82 -10.68 -2.08
N GLY A 524 7.16 -9.78 -1.34
CA GLY A 524 7.75 -8.51 -0.88
C GLY A 524 7.94 -7.43 -1.97
N MET A 525 7.38 -7.61 -3.17
CA MET A 525 7.49 -6.64 -4.27
C MET A 525 6.25 -6.63 -5.16
N GLY A 526 5.98 -5.52 -5.84
CA GLY A 526 4.93 -5.45 -6.84
C GLY A 526 4.42 -4.04 -7.09
N HIS A 527 3.38 -3.97 -7.92
CA HIS A 527 2.54 -2.81 -8.12
C HIS A 527 1.27 -2.98 -7.31
N GLN A 528 0.79 -1.93 -6.64
CA GLN A 528 -0.46 -1.95 -5.90
C GLN A 528 -1.35 -0.79 -6.34
N PHE A 529 -2.48 -1.13 -6.96
CA PHE A 529 -3.59 -0.24 -7.23
C PHE A 529 -4.82 -0.81 -6.53
N ILE A 530 -5.34 -0.07 -5.56
CA ILE A 530 -6.54 -0.46 -4.80
C ILE A 530 -7.69 0.43 -5.28
N PRO A 531 -8.75 -0.16 -5.86
CA PRO A 531 -9.95 0.59 -6.24
C PRO A 531 -10.55 1.31 -5.03
N ARG A 532 -10.92 2.59 -5.22
CA ARG A 532 -11.58 3.43 -4.21
C ARG A 532 -13.09 3.26 -4.24
N ILE A 533 -13.75 3.65 -3.15
CA ILE A 533 -15.22 3.66 -3.05
C ILE A 533 -15.82 4.50 -4.19
N GLY A 534 -16.85 3.97 -4.83
CA GLY A 534 -17.53 4.56 -5.98
C GLY A 534 -16.90 4.22 -7.33
N GLN A 535 -15.73 3.57 -7.36
CA GLN A 535 -15.12 3.15 -8.63
C GLN A 535 -15.80 1.91 -9.21
N GLU A 536 -15.98 1.91 -10.53
CA GLU A 536 -16.46 0.74 -11.25
C GLU A 536 -15.32 -0.25 -11.50
N VAL A 537 -15.58 -1.52 -11.22
CA VAL A 537 -14.63 -2.61 -11.38
C VAL A 537 -15.23 -3.74 -12.20
N LEU A 538 -14.38 -4.43 -12.95
CA LEU A 538 -14.72 -5.65 -13.65
C LEU A 538 -14.39 -6.85 -12.76
N VAL A 539 -15.40 -7.67 -12.47
CA VAL A 539 -15.33 -8.83 -11.58
C VAL A 539 -15.45 -10.11 -12.41
N ALA A 540 -14.44 -10.96 -12.35
CA ALA A 540 -14.49 -12.33 -12.86
C ALA A 540 -14.80 -13.31 -11.73
N PHE A 541 -15.10 -14.56 -12.09
CA PHE A 541 -15.49 -15.62 -11.16
C PHE A 541 -14.59 -16.83 -11.38
N LEU A 542 -13.84 -17.24 -10.35
CA LEU A 542 -12.90 -18.36 -10.47
C LEU A 542 -13.65 -19.65 -10.79
N ASN A 543 -13.24 -20.35 -11.85
CA ASN A 543 -13.94 -21.53 -12.38
C ASN A 543 -15.43 -21.29 -12.72
N ASN A 544 -15.80 -20.04 -13.02
CA ASN A 544 -17.19 -19.59 -13.23
C ASN A 544 -18.12 -19.80 -12.02
N ASP A 545 -17.56 -19.98 -10.81
CA ASP A 545 -18.33 -20.11 -9.57
C ASP A 545 -18.77 -18.73 -9.08
N ILE A 546 -20.08 -18.48 -9.05
CA ILE A 546 -20.67 -17.20 -8.62
C ILE A 546 -20.26 -16.80 -7.19
N ASP A 547 -19.90 -17.76 -6.32
CA ASP A 547 -19.44 -17.50 -4.95
C ASP A 547 -17.94 -17.15 -4.88
N ARG A 548 -17.22 -17.14 -6.01
CA ARG A 548 -15.77 -16.90 -6.09
C ARG A 548 -15.40 -15.67 -6.94
N PRO A 549 -15.89 -14.48 -6.59
CA PRO A 549 -15.57 -13.26 -7.33
C PRO A 549 -14.13 -12.77 -7.10
N VAL A 550 -13.52 -12.22 -8.14
CA VAL A 550 -12.20 -11.56 -8.15
C VAL A 550 -12.25 -10.33 -9.06
N VAL A 551 -11.76 -9.19 -8.58
CA VAL A 551 -11.63 -7.99 -9.40
C VAL A 551 -10.44 -8.15 -10.34
N ILE A 552 -10.66 -8.01 -11.65
CA ILE A 552 -9.64 -8.16 -12.68
C ILE A 552 -9.23 -6.83 -13.34
N ALA A 553 -10.06 -5.79 -13.24
CA ALA A 553 -9.76 -4.47 -13.75
C ALA A 553 -10.61 -3.39 -13.07
N SER A 554 -10.17 -2.14 -13.17
CA SER A 554 -11.01 -0.95 -12.94
C SER A 554 -11.40 -0.35 -14.27
N LEU A 555 -12.66 0.09 -14.37
CA LEU A 555 -13.22 0.64 -15.60
C LEU A 555 -13.51 2.13 -15.44
N TYR A 556 -13.41 2.80 -16.57
CA TYR A 556 -13.89 4.16 -16.76
C TYR A 556 -15.28 4.10 -17.38
N ASN A 557 -16.20 4.94 -16.92
CA ASN A 557 -17.61 4.88 -17.29
C ASN A 557 -18.11 6.11 -18.06
N GLY A 558 -17.23 7.08 -18.32
CA GLY A 558 -17.54 8.25 -19.15
C GLY A 558 -18.48 9.27 -18.51
N GLN A 559 -18.75 9.17 -17.19
CA GLN A 559 -19.46 10.23 -16.48
C GLN A 559 -18.55 11.46 -16.37
N GLY A 560 -18.69 12.46 -17.23
CA GLY A 560 -17.90 13.69 -17.17
C GLY A 560 -18.66 14.91 -16.65
N GLU A 561 -17.94 15.93 -16.19
CA GLU A 561 -18.47 17.24 -15.78
C GLU A 561 -19.16 17.98 -16.94
N SER A 562 -18.84 17.62 -18.18
CA SER A 562 -19.40 18.21 -19.41
C SER A 562 -20.55 17.40 -20.03
N GLY A 563 -20.86 16.19 -19.54
CA GLY A 563 -21.91 15.33 -20.12
C GLY A 563 -21.65 14.86 -21.56
N ILE A 564 -20.42 14.99 -22.06
CA ILE A 564 -20.05 14.65 -23.44
C ILE A 564 -19.91 13.14 -23.58
N ALA A 565 -20.67 12.54 -24.51
CA ALA A 565 -20.54 11.12 -24.85
C ALA A 565 -19.17 10.82 -25.48
N PRO A 566 -18.50 9.70 -25.14
CA PRO A 566 -17.17 9.37 -25.63
C PRO A 566 -17.17 9.19 -27.16
N THR A 567 -16.31 9.92 -27.88
CA THR A 567 -16.07 9.72 -29.31
C THR A 567 -14.79 8.91 -29.55
N PRO A 568 -14.80 7.94 -30.48
CA PRO A 568 -13.56 7.32 -30.98
C PRO A 568 -12.69 8.39 -31.64
N GLY A 569 -11.37 8.28 -31.49
CA GLY A 569 -10.42 9.28 -31.95
C GLY A 569 -10.66 9.74 -33.40
N GLY A 570 -10.94 11.04 -33.57
CA GLY A 570 -10.91 11.70 -34.87
C GLY A 570 -12.13 12.53 -35.25
N GLU A 571 -13.32 12.35 -34.63
CA GLU A 571 -14.51 13.13 -34.99
C GLU A 571 -15.27 13.65 -33.75
N ALA A 572 -15.60 14.95 -33.77
CA ALA A 572 -16.39 15.62 -32.74
C ALA A 572 -17.88 15.44 -33.01
N ALA A 573 -18.63 14.88 -32.05
CA ALA A 573 -20.08 15.01 -32.02
C ALA A 573 -20.47 16.43 -31.58
N GLU A 574 -21.57 16.98 -32.10
CA GLU A 574 -22.14 18.26 -31.68
C GLU A 574 -22.67 18.18 -30.23
N ALA A 575 -21.78 18.35 -29.25
CA ALA A 575 -22.10 18.62 -27.85
C ALA A 575 -21.43 19.95 -27.45
N SER A 576 -22.03 20.72 -26.54
CA SER A 576 -21.46 22.00 -26.09
C SER A 576 -20.08 21.77 -25.45
N LEU A 577 -19.07 22.47 -25.97
CA LEU A 577 -17.70 22.48 -25.45
C LEU A 577 -17.49 23.56 -24.37
N ASP A 578 -18.55 24.25 -23.92
CA ASP A 578 -18.44 25.43 -23.05
C ASP A 578 -17.77 25.13 -21.70
N ALA A 579 -17.96 23.92 -21.15
CA ALA A 579 -17.30 23.48 -19.92
C ALA A 579 -15.80 23.13 -20.15
N LEU A 580 -15.46 22.69 -21.35
CA LEU A 580 -14.10 22.35 -21.78
C LEU A 580 -13.29 23.61 -22.15
N SER A 581 -13.95 24.65 -22.67
CA SER A 581 -13.33 25.89 -23.15
C SER A 581 -12.86 26.85 -22.06
N GLN A 582 -13.15 26.59 -20.78
CA GLN A 582 -12.76 27.44 -19.65
C GLN A 582 -11.33 27.18 -19.13
N SER A 583 -10.64 26.19 -19.70
CA SER A 583 -9.28 25.83 -19.29
C SER A 583 -8.22 26.82 -19.78
N THR A 584 -7.13 26.92 -19.02
CA THR A 584 -5.97 27.77 -19.34
C THR A 584 -4.67 27.02 -18.99
N ASP A 585 -3.51 27.63 -19.26
CA ASP A 585 -2.20 27.11 -18.84
C ASP A 585 -2.09 26.78 -17.34
N HIS A 586 -2.99 27.32 -16.51
CA HIS A 586 -2.98 27.17 -15.06
C HIS A 586 -4.31 26.68 -14.48
N THR A 587 -5.36 26.55 -15.29
CA THR A 587 -6.68 26.08 -14.83
C THR A 587 -7.08 24.83 -15.59
N PRO A 588 -7.41 23.73 -14.88
CA PRO A 588 -7.83 22.50 -15.53
C PRO A 588 -9.18 22.70 -16.23
N SER A 589 -9.55 21.75 -17.08
CA SER A 589 -10.86 21.74 -17.74
C SER A 589 -11.86 20.82 -17.06
N SER A 590 -13.12 20.88 -17.53
CA SER A 590 -14.13 19.90 -17.15
C SER A 590 -13.68 18.47 -17.49
N GLN A 591 -13.68 17.58 -16.51
CA GLN A 591 -13.20 16.21 -16.70
C GLN A 591 -14.21 15.36 -17.49
N GLY A 592 -13.75 14.60 -18.49
CA GLY A 592 -14.62 13.70 -19.25
C GLY A 592 -15.01 12.40 -18.53
N ASN A 593 -14.53 12.17 -17.31
CA ASN A 593 -14.63 10.87 -16.65
C ASN A 593 -14.37 10.92 -15.12
N LEU A 594 -15.31 11.47 -14.37
CA LEU A 594 -15.44 11.38 -12.93
C LEU A 594 -15.75 9.95 -12.52
N VAL A 595 -14.75 9.21 -12.02
CA VAL A 595 -14.95 7.85 -11.55
C VAL A 595 -15.60 7.86 -10.16
N GLY A 596 -16.88 8.24 -10.09
CA GLY A 596 -17.85 8.01 -8.99
C GLY A 596 -17.49 8.48 -7.56
N SER A 597 -16.28 8.98 -7.32
CA SER A 597 -15.70 9.14 -5.97
C SER A 597 -16.19 10.35 -5.18
N GLY A 598 -17.25 11.03 -5.61
CA GLY A 598 -17.78 12.25 -4.98
C GLY A 598 -16.82 13.45 -4.94
N ALA A 599 -15.56 13.25 -5.28
CA ALA A 599 -14.48 14.22 -5.28
C ALA A 599 -14.02 14.42 -6.72
N GLY A 600 -14.56 15.46 -7.36
CA GLY A 600 -14.09 15.90 -8.66
C GLY A 600 -12.58 16.13 -8.69
N GLY A 601 -11.97 15.96 -9.87
CA GLY A 601 -10.71 16.65 -10.20
C GLY A 601 -9.49 15.82 -10.59
N HIS A 602 -9.52 14.48 -10.61
CA HIS A 602 -8.32 13.69 -10.97
C HIS A 602 -8.56 12.59 -12.00
N SER A 603 -9.48 12.83 -12.93
CA SER A 603 -9.64 11.96 -14.08
C SER A 603 -8.37 11.97 -14.94
N PRO A 604 -8.23 10.99 -15.84
CA PRO A 604 -7.03 10.88 -16.66
C PRO A 604 -6.82 12.09 -17.55
N ALA A 605 -5.59 12.61 -17.58
CA ALA A 605 -5.21 13.74 -18.44
C ALA A 605 -5.39 13.45 -19.95
N TRP A 606 -5.69 12.20 -20.33
CA TRP A 606 -5.64 11.68 -21.70
C TRP A 606 -7.00 11.42 -22.38
N HIS A 607 -8.08 12.11 -21.97
CA HIS A 607 -9.34 12.00 -22.71
C HIS A 607 -9.37 12.97 -23.92
N GLY A 608 -9.71 12.44 -25.10
CA GLY A 608 -9.70 13.15 -26.39
C GLY A 608 -10.86 14.09 -26.68
N ALA A 609 -11.48 14.67 -25.65
CA ALA A 609 -12.80 15.33 -25.81
C ALA A 609 -12.76 16.68 -26.55
N ALA A 610 -11.59 17.33 -26.71
CA ALA A 610 -11.45 18.63 -27.39
C ALA A 610 -10.08 18.82 -28.05
N SER A 611 -9.90 18.25 -29.24
CA SER A 611 -8.64 18.25 -30.00
C SER A 611 -8.24 19.59 -30.62
N ALA A 612 -9.18 20.53 -30.77
CA ALA A 612 -8.92 21.85 -31.36
C ALA A 612 -7.87 22.63 -30.56
N ALA A 613 -7.08 23.49 -31.23
CA ALA A 613 -6.00 24.25 -30.60
C ALA A 613 -6.52 25.16 -29.46
N ALA A 614 -5.77 25.20 -28.35
CA ALA A 614 -6.01 26.10 -27.23
C ALA A 614 -5.52 27.52 -27.57
N THR A 615 -6.27 28.25 -28.41
CA THR A 615 -6.05 29.69 -28.64
C THR A 615 -7.00 30.52 -27.79
N PRO A 616 -6.62 31.74 -27.37
CA PRO A 616 -7.52 32.64 -26.64
C PRO A 616 -8.82 32.87 -27.43
N GLY A 617 -9.96 32.44 -26.87
CA GLY A 617 -11.28 32.52 -27.50
C GLY A 617 -11.72 31.30 -28.32
N ALA A 618 -10.91 30.23 -28.40
CA ALA A 618 -11.29 28.97 -29.02
C ALA A 618 -11.85 27.96 -28.01
N ALA A 619 -12.75 27.09 -28.45
CA ALA A 619 -13.38 26.07 -27.61
C ALA A 619 -12.53 24.78 -27.43
N GLY A 620 -11.23 24.83 -27.75
CA GLY A 620 -10.34 23.66 -27.81
C GLY A 620 -9.32 23.57 -26.68
N GLN A 621 -8.82 22.36 -26.39
CA GLN A 621 -7.85 22.06 -25.31
C GLN A 621 -6.50 21.55 -25.82
N ALA A 622 -6.32 21.55 -27.14
CA ALA A 622 -5.19 20.98 -27.87
C ALA A 622 -4.88 19.52 -27.47
N ASN A 623 -5.87 18.76 -26.98
CA ASN A 623 -5.68 17.38 -26.54
C ASN A 623 -6.39 16.42 -27.50
N ALA A 624 -5.63 15.84 -28.42
CA ALA A 624 -6.10 14.87 -29.40
C ALA A 624 -6.10 13.42 -28.88
N ALA A 625 -6.16 13.21 -27.55
CA ALA A 625 -6.02 11.90 -26.90
C ALA A 625 -4.63 11.25 -27.06
N ALA A 626 -3.58 12.04 -27.30
CA ALA A 626 -2.21 11.56 -27.47
C ALA A 626 -1.42 11.47 -26.15
N LEU A 627 -2.05 11.79 -25.02
CA LEU A 627 -1.44 11.64 -23.70
C LEU A 627 -1.61 10.20 -23.19
N SER A 628 -0.68 9.70 -22.39
CA SER A 628 -0.81 8.43 -21.66
C SER A 628 -0.06 8.51 -20.33
N GLY A 629 -0.43 7.73 -19.31
CA GLY A 629 0.24 7.87 -18.03
C GLY A 629 -0.41 7.21 -16.82
N VAL A 630 0.05 7.66 -15.65
CA VAL A 630 -0.53 7.35 -14.34
C VAL A 630 -0.75 8.67 -13.61
N LYS A 631 -1.94 8.86 -13.05
CA LYS A 631 -2.28 10.00 -12.20
C LYS A 631 -2.93 9.48 -10.92
N SER A 632 -2.37 9.82 -9.77
CA SER A 632 -2.94 9.47 -8.47
C SER A 632 -3.95 10.53 -8.02
N LYS A 633 -4.56 10.30 -6.87
CA LYS A 633 -5.29 11.31 -6.11
C LYS A 633 -4.74 11.30 -4.67
N GLU A 634 -4.56 12.46 -4.07
CA GLU A 634 -4.20 12.59 -2.65
C GLU A 634 -5.22 11.86 -1.77
N PHE A 635 -4.76 11.26 -0.68
CA PHE A 635 -5.65 10.52 0.20
C PHE A 635 -6.38 11.48 1.13
N GLY A 636 -7.70 11.60 0.99
CA GLY A 636 -8.54 12.56 1.73
C GLY A 636 -8.33 14.03 1.33
N GLY A 637 -7.56 14.30 0.27
CA GLY A 637 -7.25 15.64 -0.23
C GLY A 637 -7.52 15.80 -1.73
N SER A 638 -7.03 16.90 -2.32
CA SER A 638 -7.28 17.29 -3.72
C SER A 638 -6.00 17.43 -4.55
N GLY A 639 -4.84 17.02 -4.03
CA GLY A 639 -3.60 16.96 -4.79
C GLY A 639 -3.48 15.71 -5.66
N HIS A 640 -2.44 15.66 -6.50
CA HIS A 640 -2.09 14.46 -7.25
C HIS A 640 -0.60 14.36 -7.55
N ASN A 641 -0.14 13.13 -7.82
CA ASN A 641 1.13 12.83 -8.48
C ASN A 641 0.81 12.32 -9.89
N GLN A 642 1.63 12.68 -10.88
CA GLN A 642 1.44 12.25 -12.25
C GLN A 642 2.76 11.91 -12.93
N LEU A 643 2.70 10.88 -13.77
CA LEU A 643 3.65 10.59 -14.82
C LEU A 643 2.88 10.56 -16.13
N VAL A 644 3.21 11.45 -17.06
CA VAL A 644 2.53 11.57 -18.35
C VAL A 644 3.52 11.57 -19.50
N TRP A 645 3.20 10.81 -20.53
CA TRP A 645 3.82 10.81 -21.85
C TRP A 645 2.87 11.51 -22.82
N ASP A 646 3.42 12.35 -23.69
CA ASP A 646 2.71 13.01 -24.77
C ASP A 646 3.30 12.53 -26.09
N ASP A 647 2.51 11.75 -26.82
CA ASP A 647 2.89 11.17 -28.11
C ASP A 647 2.40 12.04 -29.29
N THR A 648 2.06 13.31 -29.05
CA THR A 648 1.72 14.25 -30.12
C THR A 648 2.90 14.33 -31.11
N PRO A 649 2.65 14.14 -32.43
CA PRO A 649 3.70 14.16 -33.44
C PRO A 649 4.60 15.39 -33.35
N GLU A 650 5.92 15.17 -33.40
CA GLU A 650 6.97 16.21 -33.31
C GLU A 650 7.00 17.00 -32.00
N GLN A 651 6.19 16.61 -31.02
CA GLN A 651 6.05 17.30 -29.73
C GLN A 651 6.14 16.31 -28.56
N LEU A 652 6.97 15.28 -28.73
CA LEU A 652 7.19 14.24 -27.72
C LEU A 652 7.65 14.85 -26.41
N ARG A 653 6.98 14.45 -25.33
CA ARG A 653 7.25 14.98 -24.00
C ARG A 653 6.98 13.94 -22.92
N THR A 654 7.80 13.96 -21.87
CA THR A 654 7.58 13.21 -20.64
C THR A 654 7.57 14.18 -19.46
N GLN A 655 6.60 14.05 -18.55
CA GLN A 655 6.54 14.85 -17.33
C GLN A 655 6.29 13.97 -16.10
N LEU A 656 7.13 14.14 -15.08
CA LEU A 656 6.91 13.69 -13.71
C LEU A 656 6.55 14.90 -12.86
N HIS A 657 5.38 14.93 -12.23
CA HIS A 657 4.87 16.12 -11.55
C HIS A 657 4.08 15.77 -10.29
N THR A 658 4.22 16.58 -9.25
CA THR A 658 3.35 16.60 -8.08
C THR A 658 2.77 17.98 -7.87
N THR A 659 1.48 18.05 -7.53
CA THR A 659 0.82 19.32 -7.18
C THR A 659 1.44 19.96 -5.94
N GLN A 660 2.14 19.19 -5.11
CA GLN A 660 2.84 19.70 -3.93
C GLN A 660 3.97 20.65 -4.35
N ALA A 661 3.79 21.93 -4.04
CA ALA A 661 4.69 23.02 -4.44
C ALA A 661 4.99 23.06 -5.96
N GLN A 662 4.05 22.58 -6.79
CA GLN A 662 4.17 22.61 -8.26
C GLN A 662 5.55 22.10 -8.72
N THR A 663 5.92 20.91 -8.25
CA THR A 663 7.27 20.36 -8.45
C THR A 663 7.26 19.36 -9.60
N TRP A 664 8.09 19.57 -10.62
CA TRP A 664 8.15 18.69 -11.78
C TRP A 664 9.53 18.57 -12.45
N LEU A 665 9.70 17.46 -13.16
CA LEU A 665 10.68 17.26 -14.21
C LEU A 665 9.93 17.11 -15.55
N GLN A 666 10.19 18.00 -16.50
CA GLN A 666 9.62 17.92 -17.85
C GLN A 666 10.76 17.80 -18.87
N MET A 667 10.62 16.90 -19.86
CA MET A 667 11.65 16.60 -20.87
C MET A 667 11.02 16.53 -22.26
N GLY A 668 11.77 16.93 -23.30
CA GLY A 668 11.32 16.97 -24.69
C GLY A 668 10.73 18.34 -25.07
N HIS A 669 9.47 18.34 -25.52
CA HIS A 669 8.72 19.54 -25.89
C HIS A 669 8.03 20.16 -24.67
N LEU A 670 8.61 21.19 -24.07
CA LEU A 670 8.14 21.76 -22.80
C LEU A 670 6.86 22.59 -23.03
N LEU A 671 5.82 22.30 -22.24
CA LEU A 671 4.49 22.89 -22.36
C LEU A 671 3.90 23.16 -20.97
N HIS A 672 3.07 24.19 -20.87
CA HIS A 672 2.11 24.27 -19.78
C HIS A 672 1.14 23.08 -19.85
N GLN A 673 0.79 22.52 -18.70
CA GLN A 673 -0.22 21.47 -18.61
C GLN A 673 -1.03 21.66 -17.34
N ALA A 674 -2.33 21.90 -17.52
CA ALA A 674 -3.31 21.88 -16.44
C ALA A 674 -4.24 20.70 -16.69
N ASP A 675 -3.90 19.56 -16.08
CA ASP A 675 -4.60 18.30 -16.27
C ASP A 675 -4.63 17.82 -17.74
N ASN A 676 -5.81 17.76 -18.35
CA ASN A 676 -6.03 17.40 -19.75
C ASN A 676 -5.89 18.60 -20.71
N HIS A 677 -5.69 19.82 -20.19
CA HIS A 677 -5.39 20.99 -21.02
C HIS A 677 -3.92 20.97 -21.47
N ARG A 678 -3.71 20.93 -22.78
CA ARG A 678 -2.39 21.02 -23.39
C ARG A 678 -2.11 22.49 -23.74
N GLY A 679 -1.38 23.16 -22.87
CA GLY A 679 -1.20 24.60 -22.88
C GLY A 679 -0.07 25.10 -23.80
N SER A 680 0.37 26.32 -23.53
CA SER A 680 1.33 27.03 -24.36
C SER A 680 2.76 26.46 -24.29
N PHE A 681 3.49 26.62 -25.41
CA PHE A 681 4.88 26.19 -25.57
C PHE A 681 5.85 27.00 -24.70
N ARG A 682 6.71 26.29 -23.97
CA ARG A 682 7.67 26.88 -23.02
C ARG A 682 9.12 26.71 -23.44
N GLY A 683 9.43 25.77 -24.33
CA GLY A 683 10.80 25.54 -24.80
C GLY A 683 11.08 24.08 -25.18
N LEU A 684 12.35 23.80 -25.48
CA LEU A 684 12.83 22.45 -25.79
C LEU A 684 13.92 22.04 -24.79
N GLY A 685 14.05 20.73 -24.53
CA GLY A 685 15.11 20.18 -23.70
C GLY A 685 14.57 19.59 -22.41
N PHE A 686 15.00 20.11 -21.26
CA PHE A 686 14.49 19.66 -19.96
C PHE A 686 14.34 20.84 -18.99
N GLU A 687 13.41 20.73 -18.05
CA GLU A 687 13.23 21.65 -16.95
C GLU A 687 13.01 20.86 -15.65
N LEU A 688 13.75 21.22 -14.61
CA LEU A 688 13.49 20.82 -13.23
C LEU A 688 13.00 22.06 -12.47
N ARG A 689 11.77 22.03 -11.98
CA ARG A 689 11.15 23.17 -11.28
C ARG A 689 10.52 22.74 -9.95
N SER A 690 10.58 23.64 -8.97
CA SER A 690 9.81 23.58 -7.72
C SER A 690 9.53 25.01 -7.26
N ASP A 691 8.33 25.27 -6.74
CA ASP A 691 8.01 26.53 -6.05
C ASP A 691 8.44 26.47 -4.55
N ALA A 692 9.12 25.39 -4.14
CA ALA A 692 9.76 25.23 -2.83
C ALA A 692 11.30 25.25 -2.95
N TRP A 693 12.00 24.70 -1.96
CA TRP A 693 13.45 24.57 -1.93
C TRP A 693 13.94 23.41 -2.81
N GLY A 694 15.03 23.62 -3.56
CA GLY A 694 15.67 22.60 -4.40
C GLY A 694 17.13 22.38 -4.04
N GLY A 695 17.65 21.18 -4.30
CA GLY A 695 19.05 20.85 -4.09
C GLY A 695 19.54 19.78 -5.06
N LEU A 696 20.71 20.00 -5.67
CA LEU A 696 21.43 19.01 -6.46
C LEU A 696 22.63 18.51 -5.65
N ARG A 697 22.68 17.20 -5.35
CA ARG A 697 23.74 16.59 -4.52
C ARG A 697 24.27 15.33 -5.18
N ALA A 698 25.60 15.21 -5.25
CA ALA A 698 26.27 14.00 -5.68
C ALA A 698 27.53 13.79 -4.82
N ALA A 699 27.60 12.68 -4.09
CA ALA A 699 28.68 12.40 -3.15
C ALA A 699 30.07 12.21 -3.82
N ARG A 700 30.09 12.06 -5.15
CA ARG A 700 31.29 11.92 -5.98
C ARG A 700 31.50 13.07 -6.95
N GLY A 701 30.77 14.18 -6.75
CA GLY A 701 30.90 15.42 -7.51
C GLY A 701 29.83 15.63 -8.58
N VAL A 702 29.70 16.89 -9.05
CA VAL A 702 28.71 17.35 -10.03
C VAL A 702 29.44 18.06 -11.18
N MET A 703 29.10 17.75 -12.43
CA MET A 703 29.59 18.45 -13.61
C MET A 703 28.45 19.12 -14.36
N LEU A 704 28.56 20.43 -14.60
CA LEU A 704 27.66 21.20 -15.46
C LEU A 704 28.48 21.78 -16.62
N SER A 705 28.22 21.31 -17.84
CA SER A 705 29.01 21.65 -19.03
C SER A 705 28.14 22.01 -20.21
N THR A 706 28.58 23.00 -21.00
CA THR A 706 27.97 23.36 -22.29
C THR A 706 28.78 22.86 -23.49
N PHE A 707 29.81 22.04 -23.26
CA PHE A 707 30.58 21.44 -24.35
C PHE A 707 29.77 20.31 -24.98
N SER A 708 29.64 20.33 -26.31
CA SER A 708 29.01 19.26 -27.06
C SER A 708 29.89 18.01 -27.05
N LEU A 709 29.27 16.85 -26.90
CA LEU A 709 29.90 15.57 -27.21
C LEU A 709 30.22 15.51 -28.72
N ARG A 710 31.34 14.88 -29.13
CA ARG A 710 31.86 14.98 -30.50
C ARG A 710 30.99 14.28 -31.55
N ALA A 711 30.10 13.38 -31.14
CA ALA A 711 29.27 12.58 -32.03
C ALA A 711 28.02 13.29 -32.59
N GLY A 712 27.79 14.58 -32.27
CA GLY A 712 26.65 15.34 -32.80
C GLY A 712 25.35 15.13 -32.01
N GLN A 713 24.28 15.85 -32.39
CA GLN A 713 23.00 15.82 -31.68
C GLN A 713 22.38 14.41 -31.74
N GLY A 714 22.21 13.77 -30.58
CA GLY A 714 21.55 12.48 -30.44
C GLY A 714 22.45 11.24 -30.52
N GLN A 715 23.76 11.39 -30.76
CA GLN A 715 24.70 10.27 -30.70
C GLN A 715 25.46 10.27 -29.37
N THR A 716 25.32 9.20 -28.58
CA THR A 716 25.91 9.07 -27.23
C THR A 716 26.95 7.94 -27.19
N SER A 717 28.00 8.02 -28.00
CA SER A 717 29.14 7.09 -27.88
C SER A 717 30.15 7.53 -26.81
N GLU A 718 30.05 8.77 -26.31
CA GLU A 718 30.96 9.34 -25.32
C GLU A 718 30.43 9.12 -23.89
N PRO A 719 31.30 8.77 -22.92
CA PRO A 719 30.89 8.55 -21.53
C PRO A 719 30.35 9.82 -20.86
N ALA A 720 29.37 9.66 -19.96
CA ALA A 720 28.74 10.79 -19.25
C ALA A 720 29.72 11.66 -18.43
N GLY A 721 30.84 11.09 -18.00
CA GLY A 721 31.90 11.81 -17.28
C GLY A 721 33.00 12.40 -18.16
N ASP A 722 32.87 12.38 -19.50
CA ASP A 722 33.88 13.01 -20.37
C ASP A 722 33.96 14.52 -20.10
N ASN A 723 35.15 14.97 -19.72
CA ASN A 723 35.45 16.36 -19.38
C ASN A 723 36.76 16.82 -20.02
N ALA A 724 37.09 16.33 -21.22
CA ALA A 724 38.35 16.67 -21.90
C ALA A 724 38.60 18.19 -21.99
N ALA A 725 37.55 18.98 -22.24
CA ALA A 725 37.65 20.44 -22.28
C ALA A 725 37.91 21.08 -20.91
N GLY A 726 37.23 20.62 -19.85
CA GLY A 726 37.47 21.10 -18.49
C GLY A 726 38.86 20.73 -18.00
N ILE A 727 39.35 19.53 -18.30
CA ILE A 727 40.73 19.10 -18.03
C ILE A 727 41.74 20.01 -18.74
N ALA A 728 41.49 20.38 -20.01
CA ALA A 728 42.37 21.28 -20.75
C ALA A 728 42.41 22.69 -20.15
N LEU A 729 41.26 23.24 -19.73
CA LEU A 729 41.19 24.53 -19.04
C LEU A 729 41.87 24.51 -17.67
N ALA A 730 41.71 23.42 -16.90
CA ALA A 730 42.40 23.22 -15.63
C ALA A 730 43.93 23.18 -15.81
N ARG A 731 44.42 22.47 -16.85
CA ARG A 731 45.86 22.47 -17.21
C ARG A 731 46.37 23.87 -17.57
N GLN A 732 45.59 24.66 -18.30
CA GLN A 732 45.95 26.04 -18.63
C GLN A 732 46.05 26.92 -17.38
N ALA A 733 45.10 26.79 -16.45
CA ALA A 733 45.13 27.50 -15.16
C ALA A 733 46.32 27.08 -14.29
N GLN A 734 46.65 25.79 -14.29
CA GLN A 734 47.85 25.26 -13.63
C GLN A 734 49.13 25.87 -14.21
N GLN A 735 49.28 25.89 -15.55
CA GLN A 735 50.44 26.48 -16.21
C GLN A 735 50.58 27.98 -15.91
N LEU A 736 49.48 28.71 -15.83
CA LEU A 736 49.48 30.11 -15.43
C LEU A 736 49.99 30.28 -14.00
N ALA A 737 49.51 29.45 -13.06
CA ALA A 737 49.97 29.47 -11.67
C ALA A 737 51.48 29.23 -11.56
N ASP A 738 52.00 28.22 -12.25
CA ASP A 738 53.42 27.88 -12.27
C ASP A 738 54.28 29.04 -12.82
N THR A 739 53.85 29.63 -13.94
CA THR A 739 54.56 30.73 -14.61
C THR A 739 54.64 31.97 -13.71
N PHE A 740 53.52 32.36 -13.09
CA PHE A 740 53.48 33.52 -12.20
C PHE A 740 54.15 33.26 -10.86
N HIS A 741 54.14 32.02 -10.36
CA HIS A 741 54.94 31.64 -9.19
C HIS A 741 56.44 31.78 -9.46
N GLN A 742 56.90 31.32 -10.64
CA GLN A 742 58.30 31.47 -11.04
C GLN A 742 58.68 32.95 -11.21
N ALA A 743 57.82 33.76 -11.83
CA ALA A 743 58.02 35.20 -11.97
C ALA A 743 58.08 35.89 -10.60
N ALA A 744 57.17 35.53 -9.68
CA ALA A 744 57.16 36.06 -8.32
C ALA A 744 58.45 35.72 -7.56
N THR A 745 58.95 34.48 -7.70
CA THR A 745 60.20 34.03 -7.10
C THR A 745 61.41 34.79 -7.67
N THR A 746 61.44 35.00 -8.99
CA THR A 746 62.52 35.72 -9.68
C THR A 746 62.58 37.19 -9.28
N HIS A 747 61.41 37.83 -9.12
CA HIS A 747 61.29 39.23 -8.70
C HIS A 747 61.19 39.42 -7.18
N GLN A 748 61.43 38.37 -6.39
CA GLN A 748 61.46 38.41 -4.92
C GLN A 748 60.19 39.01 -4.28
N THR A 749 59.02 38.72 -4.85
CA THR A 749 57.71 39.04 -4.24
C THR A 749 57.07 37.77 -3.67
N VAL A 750 55.82 37.87 -3.19
CA VAL A 750 55.08 36.75 -2.59
C VAL A 750 54.74 35.71 -3.67
N GLY A 751 55.23 34.48 -3.51
CA GLY A 751 54.95 33.37 -4.43
C GLY A 751 53.51 32.83 -4.28
N LEU A 752 52.99 32.22 -5.35
CA LEU A 752 51.62 31.68 -5.35
C LEU A 752 51.54 30.30 -4.68
N ALA A 753 50.76 30.18 -3.61
CA ALA A 753 50.53 28.90 -2.91
C ALA A 753 49.87 27.83 -3.79
N THR A 754 49.10 28.20 -4.81
CA THR A 754 48.46 27.25 -5.74
C THR A 754 49.44 26.46 -6.61
N ALA A 755 50.63 27.01 -6.85
CA ALA A 755 51.73 26.35 -7.55
C ALA A 755 52.82 25.85 -6.58
N ALA A 756 53.12 26.61 -5.52
CA ALA A 756 54.15 26.26 -4.53
C ALA A 756 53.74 25.06 -3.65
N GLY A 757 52.44 24.95 -3.35
CA GLY A 757 51.88 24.12 -2.29
C GLY A 757 51.39 24.98 -1.12
N SER A 758 50.24 24.61 -0.54
CA SER A 758 49.55 25.37 0.51
C SER A 758 49.88 24.89 1.92
N ARG A 759 50.26 23.62 2.08
CA ARG A 759 50.72 23.03 3.35
C ARG A 759 52.24 22.96 3.42
N ALA A 760 52.84 22.38 2.40
CA ALA A 760 54.27 22.27 2.19
C ALA A 760 54.57 22.28 0.69
N ALA A 761 55.85 22.32 0.32
CA ALA A 761 56.26 22.33 -1.08
C ALA A 761 55.65 21.16 -1.86
N LYS A 762 54.90 21.47 -2.92
CA LYS A 762 54.15 20.52 -3.76
C LYS A 762 53.12 19.67 -3.00
N GLN A 763 52.53 20.18 -1.93
CA GLN A 763 51.45 19.51 -1.20
C GLN A 763 50.22 20.42 -1.09
N SER A 764 49.03 19.81 -1.08
CA SER A 764 47.75 20.50 -0.93
C SER A 764 46.84 19.75 0.04
N THR A 765 45.68 20.33 0.37
CA THR A 765 44.65 19.61 1.14
C THR A 765 43.95 18.52 0.30
N LEU A 766 43.89 18.67 -1.03
CA LEU A 766 43.21 17.73 -1.92
C LEU A 766 44.07 16.49 -2.25
N ASP A 767 45.38 16.68 -2.37
CA ASP A 767 46.36 15.61 -2.65
C ASP A 767 47.68 15.94 -1.93
N GLU A 768 48.18 14.99 -1.12
CA GLU A 768 49.38 15.14 -0.29
C GLU A 768 50.69 15.16 -1.10
N GLY A 769 50.65 14.82 -2.40
CA GLY A 769 51.81 14.82 -3.28
C GLY A 769 51.78 15.87 -4.39
N LEU A 770 50.73 16.69 -4.47
CA LEU A 770 50.57 17.70 -5.52
C LEU A 770 50.19 19.08 -4.96
N ALA A 771 50.68 20.14 -5.60
CA ALA A 771 50.23 21.51 -5.35
C ALA A 771 48.75 21.69 -5.76
N PRO A 772 48.01 22.66 -5.17
CA PRO A 772 46.56 22.78 -5.34
C PRO A 772 46.08 22.78 -6.80
N ALA A 773 46.75 23.50 -7.71
CA ALA A 773 46.35 23.54 -9.12
C ALA A 773 46.56 22.20 -9.85
N ALA A 774 47.64 21.48 -9.53
CA ALA A 774 47.92 20.15 -10.09
C ALA A 774 46.99 19.07 -9.52
N ALA A 775 46.66 19.16 -8.22
CA ALA A 775 45.72 18.27 -7.55
C ALA A 775 44.32 18.37 -8.16
N LEU A 776 43.82 19.59 -8.42
CA LEU A 776 42.53 19.81 -9.08
C LEU A 776 42.52 19.21 -10.51
N THR A 777 43.57 19.44 -11.30
CA THR A 777 43.69 18.85 -12.64
C THR A 777 43.64 17.33 -12.60
N LYS A 778 44.39 16.69 -11.69
CA LYS A 778 44.36 15.23 -11.49
C LYS A 778 42.97 14.75 -11.11
N SER A 779 42.29 15.49 -10.24
CA SER A 779 40.95 15.16 -9.78
C SER A 779 39.91 15.13 -10.90
N LEU A 780 40.02 16.06 -11.86
CA LEU A 780 39.15 16.09 -13.05
C LEU A 780 39.47 14.99 -14.08
N MET A 781 40.61 14.30 -13.95
CA MET A 781 41.09 13.24 -14.86
C MET A 781 40.75 11.82 -14.39
N GLY A 782 39.89 11.67 -13.37
CA GLY A 782 39.54 10.35 -12.83
C GLY A 782 38.93 9.41 -13.88
N THR A 783 39.05 8.11 -13.63
CA THR A 783 38.43 7.06 -14.43
C THR A 783 37.90 5.93 -13.55
N VAL A 784 36.88 5.23 -14.04
CA VAL A 784 36.25 4.07 -13.37
C VAL A 784 36.03 2.92 -14.35
N SER A 785 35.97 1.68 -13.86
CA SER A 785 35.78 0.50 -14.71
C SER A 785 34.40 0.45 -15.38
N ALA A 786 34.38 0.07 -16.66
CA ALA A 786 33.18 -0.25 -17.43
C ALA A 786 32.63 -1.66 -17.17
N THR A 787 33.36 -2.50 -16.42
CA THR A 787 33.08 -3.95 -16.31
C THR A 787 32.15 -4.34 -15.16
N GLY A 788 31.80 -3.41 -14.26
CA GLY A 788 30.86 -3.65 -13.16
C GLY A 788 30.95 -2.64 -12.02
N LEU A 789 29.88 -2.51 -11.24
CA LEU A 789 29.78 -1.55 -10.14
C LEU A 789 30.84 -1.72 -9.04
N PRO A 790 31.19 -2.95 -8.57
CA PRO A 790 32.23 -3.11 -7.54
C PRO A 790 33.60 -2.60 -8.01
N ASN A 791 33.97 -2.87 -9.26
CA ASN A 791 35.24 -2.42 -9.85
C ASN A 791 35.23 -0.90 -10.06
N ALA A 792 34.10 -0.33 -10.49
CA ALA A 792 33.94 1.12 -10.62
C ALA A 792 34.06 1.84 -9.26
N LEU A 793 33.51 1.26 -8.18
CA LEU A 793 33.64 1.80 -6.82
C LEU A 793 35.08 1.71 -6.30
N ALA A 794 35.78 0.61 -6.59
CA ALA A 794 37.19 0.44 -6.24
C ALA A 794 38.08 1.48 -6.96
N ASP A 795 37.92 1.62 -8.28
CA ASP A 795 38.66 2.62 -9.07
C ASP A 795 38.40 4.06 -8.58
N ALA A 796 37.15 4.37 -8.22
CA ALA A 796 36.79 5.68 -7.65
C ALA A 796 37.44 5.90 -6.28
N ALA A 797 37.56 4.86 -5.44
CA ALA A 797 38.25 4.94 -4.15
C ALA A 797 39.77 5.14 -4.33
N ASP A 798 40.36 4.46 -5.32
CA ASP A 798 41.78 4.54 -5.64
C ASP A 798 42.17 5.82 -6.41
N LYS A 799 41.18 6.68 -6.75
CA LYS A 799 41.37 7.87 -7.59
C LYS A 799 42.08 7.54 -8.90
N ALA A 800 41.69 6.43 -9.53
CA ALA A 800 42.32 5.94 -10.75
C ALA A 800 42.24 7.00 -11.87
N THR A 801 43.31 7.13 -12.67
CA THR A 801 43.41 8.07 -13.82
C THR A 801 43.86 7.38 -15.11
N GLY A 802 43.91 6.03 -15.08
CA GLY A 802 44.37 5.22 -16.20
C GLY A 802 43.43 5.32 -17.39
N ALA A 803 44.00 5.46 -18.60
CA ALA A 803 43.27 5.39 -19.85
C ALA A 803 43.34 3.94 -20.40
N GLY A 804 42.19 3.31 -20.61
CA GLY A 804 42.06 1.94 -21.10
C GLY A 804 40.68 1.71 -21.73
N ALA A 805 40.53 0.70 -22.58
CA ALA A 805 39.26 0.41 -23.24
C ALA A 805 38.14 0.01 -22.25
N ASP A 806 38.50 -0.43 -21.06
CA ASP A 806 37.65 -0.80 -19.94
C ASP A 806 37.48 0.32 -18.90
N LYS A 807 37.97 1.54 -19.18
CA LYS A 807 37.93 2.69 -18.27
C LYS A 807 37.06 3.81 -18.86
N LEU A 808 36.19 4.37 -18.02
CA LEU A 808 35.29 5.48 -18.35
C LEU A 808 35.70 6.73 -17.54
N PRO A 809 35.80 7.91 -18.16
CA PRO A 809 36.04 9.16 -17.46
C PRO A 809 35.03 9.44 -16.33
N HIS A 810 35.52 9.91 -15.19
CA HIS A 810 34.75 10.36 -14.02
C HIS A 810 35.59 11.36 -13.19
N MET A 811 35.02 12.13 -12.27
CA MET A 811 35.83 12.89 -11.30
C MET A 811 36.32 11.98 -10.18
N ALA A 812 37.59 12.14 -9.76
CA ALA A 812 38.21 11.35 -8.70
C ALA A 812 37.89 11.86 -7.29
N ASP A 813 37.59 13.15 -7.14
CA ASP A 813 37.17 13.77 -5.88
C ASP A 813 35.79 14.44 -6.04
N PRO A 814 35.06 14.71 -4.93
CA PRO A 814 33.74 15.33 -4.97
C PRO A 814 33.78 16.82 -5.33
N ASN A 815 34.18 17.13 -6.56
CA ASN A 815 34.24 18.49 -7.08
C ASN A 815 32.89 18.93 -7.67
N ILE A 816 32.66 20.24 -7.70
CA ILE A 816 31.67 20.85 -8.58
C ILE A 816 32.43 21.50 -9.73
N ALA A 817 32.28 20.95 -10.94
CA ALA A 817 32.89 21.49 -12.15
C ALA A 817 31.85 22.26 -12.98
N LEU A 818 32.03 23.58 -13.11
CA LEU A 818 31.25 24.43 -14.00
C LEU A 818 32.12 24.78 -15.21
N VAL A 819 31.74 24.31 -16.41
CA VAL A 819 32.59 24.40 -17.61
C VAL A 819 31.79 24.96 -18.79
N GLY A 820 32.01 26.23 -19.13
CA GLY A 820 31.34 26.90 -20.24
C GLY A 820 32.23 26.95 -21.48
N LYS A 821 31.70 26.56 -22.66
CA LYS A 821 32.42 26.68 -23.94
C LYS A 821 32.57 28.13 -24.39
N ALA A 822 31.52 28.93 -24.22
CA ALA A 822 31.52 30.35 -24.55
C ALA A 822 31.84 31.22 -23.32
N GLY A 823 31.30 30.88 -22.16
CA GLY A 823 31.55 31.60 -20.90
C GLY A 823 30.65 31.11 -19.77
N ILE A 824 30.87 31.64 -18.56
CA ILE A 824 30.08 31.41 -17.35
C ILE A 824 29.81 32.78 -16.71
N GLY A 825 28.54 33.09 -16.44
CA GLY A 825 28.15 34.32 -15.75
C GLY A 825 27.68 34.02 -14.33
N LEU A 826 28.17 34.78 -13.36
CA LEU A 826 27.72 34.75 -11.96
C LEU A 826 27.29 36.17 -11.57
N THR A 827 26.09 36.34 -11.04
CA THR A 827 25.54 37.65 -10.68
C THR A 827 24.69 37.51 -9.42
N ALA A 828 24.81 38.46 -8.50
CA ALA A 828 24.01 38.53 -7.28
C ALA A 828 23.41 39.93 -7.14
N GLY A 829 22.17 40.03 -6.67
CA GLY A 829 21.48 41.31 -6.48
C GLY A 829 21.93 42.10 -5.25
N GLN A 830 22.55 41.42 -4.27
CA GLN A 830 23.07 42.02 -3.04
C GLN A 830 24.58 41.72 -2.91
N ASP A 831 24.92 40.53 -2.44
CA ASP A 831 26.30 40.20 -2.07
C ASP A 831 26.82 38.95 -2.79
N TRP A 832 28.13 38.94 -3.05
CA TRP A 832 28.86 37.78 -3.55
C TRP A 832 30.00 37.43 -2.60
N HIS A 833 30.03 36.19 -2.10
CA HIS A 833 31.01 35.72 -1.13
C HIS A 833 31.80 34.54 -1.68
N LEU A 834 33.13 34.69 -1.75
CA LEU A 834 34.07 33.61 -2.00
C LEU A 834 34.92 33.38 -0.76
N SER A 835 34.97 32.13 -0.28
CA SER A 835 35.80 31.71 0.85
C SER A 835 36.32 30.30 0.61
N SER A 836 37.57 30.06 0.96
CA SER A 836 38.23 28.76 0.84
C SER A 836 39.15 28.52 2.03
N GLN A 837 39.17 27.29 2.56
CA GLN A 837 40.12 26.91 3.61
C GLN A 837 41.56 26.80 3.11
N ASP A 838 41.76 26.30 1.88
CA ASP A 838 43.10 26.02 1.33
C ASP A 838 43.59 27.14 0.41
N THR A 839 43.02 27.26 -0.80
CA THR A 839 43.41 28.30 -1.76
C THR A 839 42.23 28.78 -2.61
N THR A 840 42.14 30.10 -2.84
CA THR A 840 41.28 30.71 -3.87
C THR A 840 42.18 31.31 -4.95
N GLN A 841 41.99 30.89 -6.21
CA GLN A 841 42.70 31.43 -7.37
C GLN A 841 41.71 32.00 -8.38
N ILE A 842 41.91 33.26 -8.74
CA ILE A 842 41.23 33.92 -9.86
C ILE A 842 42.30 34.18 -10.91
N ALA A 843 42.12 33.57 -12.08
CA ALA A 843 43.11 33.56 -13.14
C ALA A 843 42.45 33.82 -14.49
N SER A 844 43.06 34.68 -15.31
CA SER A 844 42.66 34.95 -16.69
C SER A 844 43.88 34.81 -17.59
N GLY A 845 43.72 34.18 -18.75
CA GLY A 845 44.80 34.06 -19.72
C GLY A 845 45.11 35.36 -20.46
N GLN A 846 44.27 36.39 -20.32
CA GLN A 846 44.39 37.73 -20.91
C GLN A 846 44.07 38.77 -19.82
N ASP A 847 42.99 39.53 -19.96
CA ASP A 847 42.63 40.62 -19.03
C ASP A 847 41.73 40.17 -17.86
N SER A 848 41.88 40.83 -16.71
CA SER A 848 40.94 40.78 -15.57
C SER A 848 40.57 42.19 -15.14
N HIS A 849 39.27 42.49 -15.01
CA HIS A 849 38.77 43.81 -14.60
C HIS A 849 38.05 43.75 -13.25
N TRP A 850 38.33 44.74 -12.39
CA TRP A 850 37.72 44.90 -11.08
C TRP A 850 37.13 46.31 -10.98
N ALA A 851 35.81 46.43 -11.04
CA ALA A 851 35.10 47.69 -10.96
C ALA A 851 34.21 47.72 -9.72
N VAL A 852 34.48 48.64 -8.79
CA VAL A 852 33.75 48.75 -7.52
C VAL A 852 33.31 50.20 -7.33
N GLY A 853 32.00 50.43 -7.23
CA GLY A 853 31.44 51.78 -7.07
C GLY A 853 31.66 52.39 -5.68
N GLY A 854 31.85 51.53 -4.66
CA GLY A 854 32.16 51.92 -3.28
C GLY A 854 33.67 51.85 -2.98
N GLN A 855 34.05 50.93 -2.10
CA GLN A 855 35.43 50.78 -1.62
C GLN A 855 35.97 49.38 -1.92
N VAL A 856 37.24 49.30 -2.34
CA VAL A 856 38.01 48.05 -2.41
C VAL A 856 38.92 47.97 -1.18
N ARG A 857 38.91 46.85 -0.46
CA ARG A 857 39.77 46.60 0.71
C ARG A 857 40.51 45.28 0.53
N VAL A 858 41.83 45.30 0.72
CA VAL A 858 42.69 44.11 0.66
C VAL A 858 43.45 44.01 1.98
N GLN A 859 43.33 42.86 2.65
CA GLN A 859 43.94 42.60 3.96
C GLN A 859 44.58 41.20 3.96
N THR A 860 45.72 41.06 4.63
CA THR A 860 46.51 39.82 4.71
C THR A 860 47.18 39.74 6.08
N ALA A 861 47.45 38.53 6.58
CA ALA A 861 48.25 38.33 7.79
C ALA A 861 49.76 38.22 7.48
N GLN A 862 50.12 37.67 6.31
CA GLN A 862 51.52 37.37 5.96
C GLN A 862 52.10 38.36 4.94
N GLY A 863 51.39 38.61 3.85
CA GLY A 863 51.91 39.46 2.78
C GLY A 863 50.93 39.70 1.63
N ILE A 864 51.07 40.85 0.97
CA ILE A 864 50.42 41.19 -0.29
C ILE A 864 51.54 41.31 -1.32
N GLY A 865 51.52 40.45 -2.34
CA GLY A 865 52.41 40.53 -3.49
C GLY A 865 51.71 41.25 -4.65
N VAL A 866 52.36 42.25 -5.23
CA VAL A 866 51.91 42.89 -6.48
C VAL A 866 53.08 42.86 -7.45
N LEU A 867 52.90 42.15 -8.57
CA LEU A 867 53.87 42.04 -9.65
C LEU A 867 53.21 42.53 -10.94
N ALA A 868 53.81 43.53 -11.57
CA ALA A 868 53.38 44.06 -12.87
C ALA A 868 54.57 44.15 -13.82
N GLY A 869 54.35 43.90 -15.12
CA GLY A 869 55.39 44.00 -16.13
C GLY A 869 56.46 42.90 -16.10
N ALA A 870 56.16 41.72 -15.54
CA ALA A 870 57.05 40.55 -15.51
C ALA A 870 57.08 39.80 -16.86
N ILE A 871 57.31 40.56 -17.94
CA ILE A 871 57.52 40.05 -19.31
C ILE A 871 59.00 40.16 -19.67
N GLN A 872 59.49 39.30 -20.57
CA GLN A 872 60.90 39.34 -20.98
C GLN A 872 61.27 40.71 -21.57
N PRO A 873 62.43 41.29 -21.18
CA PRO A 873 62.90 42.54 -21.77
C PRO A 873 63.09 42.40 -23.29
N GLY A 874 62.45 43.25 -24.09
CA GLY A 874 62.64 43.32 -25.55
C GLY A 874 61.52 42.74 -26.42
N THR A 875 60.46 42.15 -25.84
CA THR A 875 59.21 41.85 -26.56
C THR A 875 58.22 42.99 -26.34
N GLU A 876 58.12 43.91 -27.30
CA GLU A 876 57.25 45.09 -27.19
C GLU A 876 55.76 44.71 -27.17
N ALA A 877 55.18 44.69 -25.98
CA ALA A 877 53.95 45.44 -25.74
C ALA A 877 54.31 46.49 -24.70
N ALA A 878 54.38 47.76 -25.10
CA ALA A 878 54.68 48.89 -24.21
C ALA A 878 53.52 49.11 -23.21
N GLY A 879 53.42 48.21 -22.23
CA GLY A 879 52.49 48.32 -21.11
C GLY A 879 53.09 49.20 -20.03
N LYS A 880 52.29 50.11 -19.47
CA LYS A 880 52.62 50.76 -18.20
C LYS A 880 52.89 49.65 -17.17
N GLY A 881 53.95 49.76 -16.37
CA GLY A 881 54.20 48.86 -15.24
C GLY A 881 53.11 49.01 -14.16
N LEU A 882 53.48 49.06 -12.88
CA LEU A 882 52.51 49.41 -11.84
C LEU A 882 52.19 50.92 -11.88
N THR A 883 50.91 51.26 -12.05
CA THR A 883 50.42 52.65 -11.99
C THR A 883 49.40 52.79 -10.86
N VAL A 884 49.66 53.69 -9.90
CA VAL A 884 48.75 54.01 -8.79
C VAL A 884 48.46 55.50 -8.82
N ILE A 885 47.19 55.87 -9.05
CA ILE A 885 46.76 57.27 -9.21
C ILE A 885 45.57 57.51 -8.28
N ALA A 886 45.69 58.49 -7.38
CA ALA A 886 44.56 59.08 -6.68
C ALA A 886 44.14 60.37 -7.42
N ALA A 887 42.93 60.40 -7.96
CA ALA A 887 42.43 61.59 -8.68
C ALA A 887 42.14 62.77 -7.73
N GLN A 888 41.69 62.47 -6.51
CA GLN A 888 41.50 63.41 -5.40
C GLN A 888 41.87 62.70 -4.09
N GLY A 889 42.39 63.44 -3.11
CA GLY A 889 42.88 62.88 -1.84
C GLY A 889 44.34 62.36 -1.89
N PRO A 890 44.90 61.96 -0.73
CA PRO A 890 46.29 61.51 -0.62
C PRO A 890 46.47 60.04 -1.05
N ILE A 891 47.70 59.69 -1.45
CA ILE A 891 48.19 58.31 -1.48
C ILE A 891 49.08 58.14 -0.25
N ASP A 892 48.63 57.36 0.74
CA ASP A 892 49.36 57.09 1.97
C ASP A 892 50.06 55.72 1.91
N LEU A 893 51.39 55.71 2.04
CA LEU A 893 52.21 54.49 2.15
C LEU A 893 53.00 54.54 3.45
N GLN A 894 52.79 53.54 4.33
CA GLN A 894 53.34 53.55 5.68
C GLN A 894 53.82 52.15 6.12
N ALA A 895 54.98 52.10 6.78
CA ALA A 895 55.44 50.94 7.54
C ALA A 895 55.56 51.33 9.03
N GLN A 896 54.85 50.61 9.93
CA GLN A 896 54.72 51.01 11.33
C GLN A 896 55.78 50.41 12.26
N ALA A 897 56.21 49.16 12.01
CA ALA A 897 57.20 48.45 12.82
C ALA A 897 58.54 48.20 12.10
N GLY A 898 58.52 48.10 10.76
CA GLY A 898 59.69 47.86 9.92
C GLY A 898 60.02 49.03 8.99
N PRO A 899 61.13 48.97 8.23
CA PRO A 899 61.47 50.01 7.27
C PRO A 899 60.52 50.00 6.06
N ALA A 900 60.04 51.17 5.64
CA ALA A 900 59.50 51.35 4.30
C ALA A 900 60.66 51.55 3.31
N GLN A 901 60.79 50.66 2.32
CA GLN A 901 61.87 50.71 1.32
C GLN A 901 61.31 51.01 -0.07
N VAL A 902 61.92 51.98 -0.76
CA VAL A 902 61.67 52.27 -2.17
C VAL A 902 63.01 52.25 -2.88
N ALA A 903 63.17 51.37 -3.88
CA ALA A 903 64.43 51.19 -4.61
C ALA A 903 64.18 51.16 -6.13
N ALA A 904 65.12 51.72 -6.90
CA ALA A 904 65.11 51.70 -8.36
C ALA A 904 66.53 51.41 -8.89
N LYS A 905 66.67 50.55 -9.91
CA LYS A 905 67.97 50.22 -10.52
C LYS A 905 68.59 51.38 -11.32
N GLN A 906 67.74 52.20 -11.92
CA GLN A 906 68.14 53.36 -12.74
C GLN A 906 67.84 54.66 -11.99
N THR A 907 66.70 55.29 -12.27
CA THR A 907 66.33 56.60 -11.72
C THR A 907 65.17 56.46 -10.73
N LEU A 908 65.29 57.07 -9.56
CA LEU A 908 64.18 57.34 -8.64
C LEU A 908 63.87 58.85 -8.68
N GLU A 909 62.68 59.23 -9.14
CA GLU A 909 62.26 60.62 -9.24
C GLU A 909 61.11 60.91 -8.26
N LEU A 910 61.28 61.93 -7.42
CA LEU A 910 60.22 62.51 -6.59
C LEU A 910 59.93 63.92 -7.11
N LYS A 911 58.78 64.11 -7.76
CA LYS A 911 58.42 65.35 -8.47
C LYS A 911 57.12 65.93 -7.92
N THR A 912 57.06 67.25 -7.84
CA THR A 912 55.85 68.02 -7.55
C THR A 912 55.73 69.14 -8.58
N ALA A 913 54.54 69.35 -9.13
CA ALA A 913 54.34 70.31 -10.21
C ALA A 913 54.38 71.77 -9.71
N SER A 914 53.95 72.02 -8.47
CA SER A 914 53.85 73.37 -7.88
C SER A 914 54.08 73.41 -6.37
N GLY A 915 54.40 72.28 -5.73
CA GLY A 915 54.53 72.15 -4.28
C GLY A 915 55.95 71.95 -3.79
N VAL A 916 56.08 71.44 -2.56
CA VAL A 916 57.37 71.15 -1.90
C VAL A 916 57.49 69.64 -1.65
N VAL A 917 58.68 69.07 -1.84
CA VAL A 917 59.02 67.71 -1.41
C VAL A 917 59.63 67.79 -0.01
N ASN A 918 58.95 67.23 1.00
CA ASN A 918 59.41 67.25 2.39
C ASN A 918 60.01 65.88 2.77
N ILE A 919 61.25 65.87 3.28
CA ILE A 919 61.91 64.69 3.85
C ILE A 919 62.33 65.03 5.28
N ALA A 920 61.72 64.37 6.26
CA ALA A 920 61.96 64.62 7.68
C ALA A 920 62.12 63.30 8.46
N ALA A 921 63.01 63.29 9.45
CA ALA A 921 63.22 62.16 10.36
C ALA A 921 63.49 62.66 11.78
N ALA A 922 63.02 61.92 12.80
CA ALA A 922 63.15 62.33 14.20
C ALA A 922 64.59 62.28 14.74
N LYS A 923 65.45 61.43 14.15
CA LYS A 923 66.84 61.23 14.61
C LYS A 923 67.86 61.65 13.57
N LYS A 924 67.75 61.11 12.34
CA LYS A 924 68.81 61.19 11.32
C LYS A 924 68.27 61.12 9.89
N VAL A 925 68.75 62.00 9.01
CA VAL A 925 68.58 61.93 7.55
C VAL A 925 69.97 61.83 6.91
N VAL A 926 70.15 60.90 5.96
CA VAL A 926 71.43 60.70 5.26
C VAL A 926 71.20 60.63 3.75
N LEU A 927 71.91 61.47 3.00
CA LEU A 927 72.01 61.39 1.55
C LEU A 927 73.45 61.05 1.20
N SER A 928 73.68 59.91 0.54
CA SER A 928 75.02 59.42 0.24
C SER A 928 75.11 58.92 -1.19
N VAL A 929 76.27 59.06 -1.80
CA VAL A 929 76.61 58.42 -3.09
C VAL A 929 77.71 57.39 -2.89
N SER A 930 77.77 56.37 -3.74
CA SER A 930 78.76 55.28 -3.65
C SER A 930 80.22 55.78 -3.73
N GLY A 931 80.46 56.96 -4.31
CA GLY A 931 81.76 57.62 -4.36
C GLY A 931 82.23 58.32 -3.06
N GLY A 932 81.50 58.17 -1.96
CA GLY A 932 81.95 58.60 -0.62
C GLY A 932 81.57 60.03 -0.20
N ALA A 933 80.79 60.77 -1.01
CA ALA A 933 80.22 62.05 -0.58
C ALA A 933 78.86 61.84 0.11
N SER A 934 78.63 62.56 1.22
CA SER A 934 77.39 62.49 1.97
C SER A 934 76.97 63.82 2.62
N ILE A 935 75.67 63.96 2.83
CA ILE A 935 75.04 64.98 3.65
C ILE A 935 74.29 64.25 4.76
N THR A 936 74.67 64.51 6.01
CA THR A 936 74.03 63.94 7.20
C THR A 936 73.45 65.04 8.06
N ILE A 937 72.18 64.87 8.45
CA ILE A 937 71.48 65.73 9.39
C ILE A 937 71.11 64.87 10.60
N GLU A 938 71.69 65.13 11.78
CA GLU A 938 71.50 64.31 12.99
C GLU A 938 71.50 65.18 14.25
N GLY A 939 70.49 65.03 15.11
CA GLY A 939 70.42 65.78 16.39
C GLY A 939 70.44 67.31 16.26
N GLY A 940 70.00 67.85 15.11
CA GLY A 940 70.06 69.29 14.79
C GLY A 940 71.39 69.76 14.20
N GLN A 941 72.39 68.89 14.02
CA GLN A 941 73.65 69.21 13.36
C GLN A 941 73.63 68.85 11.87
N PHE A 942 74.21 69.71 11.05
CA PHE A 942 74.40 69.51 9.62
C PHE A 942 75.88 69.19 9.34
N THR A 943 76.15 68.02 8.77
CA THR A 943 77.50 67.58 8.40
C THR A 943 77.54 67.22 6.92
N ALA A 944 78.37 67.92 6.16
CA ALA A 944 78.67 67.60 4.76
C ALA A 944 80.10 67.05 4.66
N GLN A 945 80.24 65.82 4.14
CA GLN A 945 81.53 65.12 4.04
C GLN A 945 81.76 64.68 2.60
N CYS A 946 82.95 64.90 2.07
CA CYS A 946 83.38 64.30 0.82
C CYS A 946 84.90 64.05 0.82
N PRO A 947 85.43 63.11 0.00
CA PRO A 947 86.86 62.82 -0.06
C PRO A 947 87.71 63.95 -0.67
N GLY A 948 87.09 65.01 -1.20
CA GLY A 948 87.73 66.10 -1.93
C GLY A 948 87.28 67.51 -1.50
N LYS A 949 87.51 68.53 -2.34
CA LYS A 949 87.20 69.94 -2.03
C LYS A 949 85.69 70.21 -2.09
N ILE A 950 85.09 70.68 -1.00
CA ILE A 950 83.72 71.23 -1.01
C ILE A 950 83.74 72.61 -1.69
N THR A 951 83.12 72.73 -2.87
CA THR A 951 83.04 73.99 -3.61
C THR A 951 81.64 74.58 -3.48
N VAL A 952 81.51 75.70 -2.76
CA VAL A 952 80.24 76.43 -2.58
C VAL A 952 80.24 77.68 -3.47
N LYS A 953 79.43 77.68 -4.54
CA LYS A 953 79.28 78.81 -5.48
C LYS A 953 78.09 79.69 -5.06
N ALA A 954 78.36 80.92 -4.59
CA ALA A 954 77.34 81.90 -4.19
C ALA A 954 77.84 83.35 -4.40
N ALA A 955 76.94 84.29 -4.69
CA ALA A 955 77.25 85.72 -4.87
C ALA A 955 77.46 86.49 -3.55
N THR A 956 76.93 85.99 -2.43
CA THR A 956 77.09 86.55 -1.07
C THR A 956 76.99 85.41 -0.06
N LYS A 957 77.81 85.43 1.01
CA LYS A 957 77.79 84.42 2.07
C LYS A 957 77.43 85.08 3.40
N SER A 958 76.29 84.69 3.97
CA SER A 958 75.81 85.12 5.29
C SER A 958 75.59 83.88 6.14
N MET A 959 76.23 83.82 7.31
CA MET A 959 76.08 82.74 8.29
C MET A 959 75.42 83.39 9.53
N VAL A 960 74.11 83.20 9.68
CA VAL A 960 73.32 83.74 10.79
C VAL A 960 73.21 82.68 11.89
N GLY A 961 73.06 83.08 13.16
CA GLY A 961 72.87 82.14 14.28
C GLY A 961 71.68 81.19 14.06
N GLY A 962 71.80 79.95 14.56
CA GLY A 962 70.82 78.90 14.28
C GLY A 962 69.40 79.27 14.70
N ALA A 963 68.43 79.07 13.81
CA ALA A 963 67.00 79.15 14.10
C ALA A 963 66.42 77.73 14.15
N THR A 964 65.65 77.42 15.19
CA THR A 964 64.97 76.14 15.33
C THR A 964 63.54 76.27 14.82
N GLN A 965 63.16 75.47 13.83
CA GLN A 965 61.78 75.37 13.36
C GLN A 965 61.31 73.92 13.60
N PRO A 966 60.36 73.69 14.53
CA PRO A 966 59.90 72.34 14.84
C PRO A 966 59.04 71.78 13.69
N TRP A 967 59.31 70.55 13.27
CA TRP A 967 58.44 69.80 12.35
C TRP A 967 57.65 68.76 13.16
N PRO A 968 56.31 68.82 13.20
CA PRO A 968 55.51 67.82 13.92
C PRO A 968 55.64 66.46 13.20
N MET A 969 56.20 65.47 13.89
CA MET A 969 56.23 64.10 13.39
C MET A 969 54.86 63.44 13.61
N PRO A 970 54.35 62.64 12.66
CA PRO A 970 53.08 61.94 12.84
C PRO A 970 53.15 60.99 14.04
N SER A 971 52.11 61.01 14.88
CA SER A 971 51.98 60.07 15.99
C SER A 971 51.64 58.69 15.46
N MET A 972 52.63 57.80 15.39
CA MET A 972 52.41 56.42 14.96
C MET A 972 51.55 55.70 16.02
N PRO A 973 50.46 55.01 15.62
CA PRO A 973 49.71 54.18 16.55
C PRO A 973 50.64 53.10 17.12
N LYS A 974 50.70 52.98 18.44
CA LYS A 974 51.46 51.93 19.12
C LYS A 974 50.50 50.80 19.44
N SER A 975 50.71 49.64 18.83
CA SER A 975 50.06 48.41 19.29
C SER A 975 50.75 47.92 20.56
N SER A 976 50.34 48.44 21.70
CA SER A 976 50.61 47.83 23.01
C SER A 976 49.26 47.66 23.70
N MET A 977 48.86 46.43 24.01
CA MET A 977 47.78 46.24 24.97
C MET A 977 48.20 46.92 26.28
N PRO A 978 47.36 47.80 26.86
CA PRO A 978 47.72 48.45 28.12
C PRO A 978 47.85 47.39 29.21
N VAL A 979 49.01 47.35 29.89
CA VAL A 979 49.13 46.62 31.14
C VAL A 979 48.15 47.26 32.12
N ARG A 980 47.15 46.49 32.55
CA ARG A 980 46.25 46.91 33.62
C ARG A 980 46.90 46.49 34.95
N ASP A 981 46.91 47.38 35.94
CA ASP A 981 47.29 47.01 37.30
C ASP A 981 46.20 46.05 37.83
N LEU A 982 46.54 44.77 37.94
CA LEU A 982 45.64 43.73 38.45
C LEU A 982 45.98 43.50 39.92
N ASP A 983 44.95 43.47 40.77
CA ASP A 983 45.14 43.07 42.16
C ASP A 983 44.87 41.57 42.31
N PHE A 984 45.83 40.85 42.91
CA PHE A 984 45.75 39.42 43.10
C PHE A 984 45.72 39.12 44.60
N ASN A 985 44.69 38.39 45.03
CA ASN A 985 44.49 38.02 46.43
C ASN A 985 44.40 36.49 46.53
N PHE A 986 45.55 35.84 46.72
CA PHE A 986 45.62 34.38 46.79
C PHE A 986 45.52 33.89 48.24
N MET A 987 44.76 32.80 48.44
CA MET A 987 44.68 32.03 49.67
C MET A 987 45.08 30.59 49.36
N LEU A 988 45.92 29.99 50.19
CA LEU A 988 46.30 28.58 50.09
C LEU A 988 45.54 27.77 51.14
N THR A 989 44.74 26.81 50.69
CA THR A 989 44.03 25.83 51.50
C THR A 989 44.28 24.42 50.95
N ASP A 990 44.00 23.39 51.75
CA ASP A 990 44.13 22.00 51.33
C ASP A 990 43.02 21.56 50.35
N VAL A 991 41.81 22.08 50.50
CA VAL A 991 40.69 21.97 49.57
C VAL A 991 39.96 23.32 49.44
N PRO A 992 39.36 23.65 48.28
CA PRO A 992 38.62 24.89 48.11
C PRO A 992 37.25 24.84 48.82
N GLY A 993 36.75 25.99 49.29
CA GLY A 993 35.45 26.10 49.99
C GLY A 993 35.51 26.10 51.53
N SER A 994 34.35 26.14 52.18
CA SER A 994 34.19 26.41 53.63
C SER A 994 34.76 25.35 54.58
N THR A 995 35.16 24.19 54.05
CA THR A 995 35.75 23.06 54.80
C THR A 995 37.26 22.97 54.67
N GLY A 996 37.89 23.83 53.85
CA GLY A 996 39.34 23.84 53.63
C GLY A 996 40.10 24.35 54.86
N HIS A 997 41.17 23.64 55.23
CA HIS A 997 42.13 24.10 56.22
C HIS A 997 43.18 24.99 55.57
N PRO A 998 43.48 26.17 56.16
CA PRO A 998 44.49 27.07 55.62
C PRO A 998 45.87 26.44 55.72
N LEU A 999 46.60 26.44 54.60
CA LEU A 999 47.99 26.01 54.52
C LEU A 999 48.87 27.15 55.03
N ALA A 1000 48.89 27.33 56.35
CA ALA A 1000 49.70 28.35 57.02
C ALA A 1000 51.20 28.07 56.84
N HIS A 1001 52.01 29.12 56.69
CA HIS A 1001 53.48 29.03 56.62
C HIS A 1001 54.00 28.13 55.49
N SER A 1002 53.25 28.04 54.38
CA SER A 1002 53.59 27.22 53.23
C SER A 1002 54.35 28.02 52.17
N PRO A 1003 55.50 27.53 51.68
CA PRO A 1003 56.24 28.23 50.62
C PRO A 1003 55.47 28.18 49.30
N TRP A 1004 55.52 29.26 48.53
CA TRP A 1004 54.88 29.36 47.22
C TRP A 1004 55.77 30.09 46.21
N LYS A 1005 55.58 29.78 44.93
CA LYS A 1005 56.26 30.43 43.78
C LYS A 1005 55.25 30.72 42.68
N LEU A 1006 55.28 31.93 42.14
CA LEU A 1006 54.60 32.31 40.91
C LEU A 1006 55.59 32.21 39.76
N ALA A 1007 55.25 31.42 38.75
CA ALA A 1007 56.15 31.08 37.66
C ALA A 1007 55.51 31.28 36.29
N ARG A 1008 56.34 31.64 35.31
CA ARG A 1008 55.97 31.61 33.91
C ARG A 1008 56.42 30.29 33.28
N SER A 1009 55.47 29.52 32.76
CA SER A 1009 55.71 28.28 32.02
C SER A 1009 54.57 28.00 31.03
N HIS A 1010 54.90 27.47 29.86
CA HIS A 1010 53.90 27.02 28.88
C HIS A 1010 53.11 25.80 29.37
N GLU A 1011 53.71 24.98 30.24
CA GLU A 1011 53.11 23.77 30.83
C GLU A 1011 53.19 23.80 32.37
N ALA A 1012 52.35 23.01 33.04
CA ALA A 1012 52.30 22.95 34.50
C ALA A 1012 53.67 22.53 35.08
N PRO A 1013 54.32 23.35 35.93
CA PRO A 1013 55.62 23.00 36.48
C PRO A 1013 55.57 21.76 37.39
N GLU A 1014 56.51 20.82 37.22
CA GLU A 1014 56.58 19.54 37.98
C GLU A 1014 56.99 19.69 39.47
N GLY A 1015 56.89 20.90 40.04
CA GLY A 1015 57.17 21.18 41.45
C GLY A 1015 58.10 22.38 41.70
N MET A 1016 58.11 22.88 42.93
CA MET A 1016 58.78 24.15 43.27
C MET A 1016 60.31 24.16 43.13
N ALA A 1017 60.97 23.01 43.20
CA ALA A 1017 62.43 22.91 43.17
C ALA A 1017 63.04 23.34 41.82
N TRP A 1018 62.27 23.22 40.74
CA TRP A 1018 62.74 23.48 39.37
C TRP A 1018 62.43 24.90 38.86
N ILE A 1019 61.80 25.73 39.71
CA ILE A 1019 61.42 27.10 39.36
C ILE A 1019 62.51 28.06 39.88
N GLU A 1020 63.43 28.42 39.01
CA GLU A 1020 64.53 29.36 39.29
C GLU A 1020 64.77 30.34 38.11
N GLY A 1021 65.43 31.46 38.41
CA GLY A 1021 65.85 32.42 37.38
C GLY A 1021 64.68 33.07 36.65
N ARG A 1022 64.75 33.13 35.31
CA ARG A 1022 63.82 33.89 34.45
C ARG A 1022 62.38 33.38 34.42
N GLN A 1023 62.12 32.19 34.97
CA GLN A 1023 60.77 31.66 35.10
C GLN A 1023 60.08 32.14 36.38
N LEU A 1024 60.83 32.57 37.40
CA LEU A 1024 60.26 33.02 38.68
C LEU A 1024 59.79 34.47 38.58
N ILE A 1025 58.53 34.70 38.91
CA ILE A 1025 57.90 36.02 38.94
C ILE A 1025 57.92 36.57 40.37
N ALA A 1026 57.47 35.75 41.32
CA ALA A 1026 57.48 36.08 42.75
C ALA A 1026 57.55 34.79 43.58
N ALA A 1027 58.06 34.88 44.80
CA ALA A 1027 58.08 33.77 45.76
C ALA A 1027 57.90 34.31 47.18
N GLY A 1028 57.43 33.46 48.08
CA GLY A 1028 57.28 33.78 49.49
C GLY A 1028 56.70 32.63 50.29
N GLU A 1029 56.18 32.95 51.47
CA GLU A 1029 55.51 32.02 52.38
C GLU A 1029 54.13 32.57 52.74
N SER A 1030 53.12 31.71 52.89
CA SER A 1030 51.76 32.13 53.29
C SER A 1030 51.71 32.52 54.78
N ASP A 1031 50.79 33.41 55.16
CA ASP A 1031 50.60 33.80 56.56
C ASP A 1031 49.82 32.73 57.38
N GLN A 1032 49.56 32.99 58.66
CA GLN A 1032 48.83 32.08 59.55
C GLN A 1032 47.42 31.72 59.07
N THR A 1033 46.87 32.48 58.12
CA THR A 1033 45.55 32.23 57.52
C THR A 1033 45.64 31.62 56.13
N GLY A 1034 46.85 31.27 55.65
CA GLY A 1034 47.07 30.74 54.31
C GLY A 1034 47.16 31.82 53.22
N ARG A 1035 47.08 33.12 53.55
CA ARG A 1035 47.11 34.19 52.53
C ARG A 1035 48.51 34.47 52.01
N ILE A 1036 48.59 34.75 50.71
CA ILE A 1036 49.77 35.26 50.04
C ILE A 1036 49.73 36.78 50.01
N ARG A 1037 50.70 37.43 50.66
CA ARG A 1037 50.86 38.89 50.60
C ARG A 1037 51.95 39.25 49.61
N LEU A 1038 51.53 39.74 48.45
CA LEU A 1038 52.43 40.28 47.43
C LEU A 1038 52.76 41.74 47.75
N ASP A 1039 54.04 42.09 47.72
CA ASP A 1039 54.45 43.50 47.80
C ASP A 1039 54.14 44.26 46.50
N ALA A 1040 54.25 45.59 46.53
CA ALA A 1040 53.90 46.42 45.37
C ALA A 1040 54.75 46.12 44.12
N ALA A 1041 56.00 45.68 44.29
CA ALA A 1041 56.87 45.30 43.18
C ALA A 1041 56.46 43.94 42.60
N GLN A 1042 56.12 42.97 43.45
CA GLN A 1042 55.62 41.65 43.05
C GLN A 1042 54.25 41.73 42.38
N LYS A 1043 53.31 42.54 42.89
CA LYS A 1043 52.00 42.77 42.24
C LYS A 1043 52.16 43.36 40.84
N LYS A 1044 53.05 44.34 40.70
CA LYS A 1044 53.34 44.96 39.40
C LYS A 1044 54.01 43.97 38.44
N ALA A 1045 55.00 43.22 38.90
CA ALA A 1045 55.68 42.21 38.10
C ALA A 1045 54.71 41.09 37.64
N LEU A 1046 53.80 40.67 38.51
CA LEU A 1046 52.76 39.69 38.17
C LEU A 1046 51.74 40.25 37.18
N SER A 1047 51.28 41.49 37.37
CA SER A 1047 50.36 42.16 36.43
C SER A 1047 50.97 42.33 35.04
N GLU A 1048 52.24 42.76 34.97
CA GLU A 1048 52.99 42.86 33.72
C GLU A 1048 53.17 41.48 33.07
N ALA A 1049 53.58 40.47 33.84
CA ALA A 1049 53.77 39.12 33.33
C ALA A 1049 52.46 38.50 32.81
N TYR A 1050 51.36 38.67 33.54
CA TYR A 1050 50.04 38.16 33.14
C TYR A 1050 49.49 38.91 31.91
N CYS A 1051 49.61 40.24 31.84
CA CYS A 1051 49.16 41.00 30.66
C CYS A 1051 49.94 40.63 29.39
N LEU A 1052 51.22 40.28 29.53
CA LEU A 1052 52.05 39.84 28.41
C LEU A 1052 51.82 38.36 28.05
N HIS A 1053 51.50 37.51 29.03
CA HIS A 1053 51.41 36.05 28.91
C HIS A 1053 50.27 35.44 29.75
N PRO A 1054 48.99 35.75 29.47
CA PRO A 1054 47.87 35.45 30.38
C PRO A 1054 47.60 33.95 30.57
N ASN A 1055 48.14 33.09 29.70
CA ASN A 1055 47.93 31.64 29.73
C ASN A 1055 49.15 30.84 30.18
N GLU A 1056 50.19 31.50 30.69
CA GLU A 1056 51.46 30.86 31.04
C GLU A 1056 51.86 31.11 32.50
N ILE A 1057 50.97 31.67 33.32
CA ILE A 1057 51.27 32.00 34.71
C ILE A 1057 50.74 30.89 35.62
N TRP A 1058 51.60 30.39 36.50
CA TRP A 1058 51.29 29.29 37.42
C TRP A 1058 51.66 29.66 38.85
N LEU A 1059 50.78 29.38 39.80
CA LEU A 1059 51.04 29.40 41.23
C LEU A 1059 51.39 27.98 41.69
N VAL A 1060 52.58 27.81 42.24
CA VAL A 1060 53.13 26.51 42.62
C VAL A 1060 53.46 26.50 44.11
N TYR A 1061 52.96 25.51 44.83
CA TYR A 1061 53.16 25.28 46.26
C TYR A 1061 53.29 23.76 46.50
N PRO A 1062 53.64 23.25 47.70
CA PRO A 1062 54.05 21.86 47.85
C PRO A 1062 52.97 20.89 47.37
N GLY A 1063 53.27 20.08 46.34
CA GLY A 1063 52.35 19.10 45.77
C GLY A 1063 51.38 19.60 44.70
N HIS A 1064 51.33 20.91 44.41
CA HIS A 1064 50.32 21.49 43.50
C HIS A 1064 50.90 22.57 42.58
N ALA A 1065 50.42 22.61 41.34
CA ALA A 1065 50.65 23.68 40.37
C ALA A 1065 49.31 24.11 39.76
N VAL A 1066 48.88 25.32 40.07
CA VAL A 1066 47.57 25.86 39.67
C VAL A 1066 47.80 26.98 38.67
N LYS A 1067 47.10 26.93 37.54
CA LYS A 1067 47.17 27.97 36.54
C LYS A 1067 46.46 29.23 37.04
N VAL A 1068 47.11 30.38 36.95
CA VAL A 1068 46.47 31.66 37.25
C VAL A 1068 45.65 32.07 36.03
N SER A 1069 44.35 32.26 36.21
CA SER A 1069 43.44 32.80 35.21
C SER A 1069 42.71 34.03 35.75
N VAL A 1070 42.43 34.97 34.86
CA VAL A 1070 41.69 36.21 35.15
C VAL A 1070 40.59 36.30 34.12
N ASP A 1071 39.35 36.24 34.59
CA ASP A 1071 38.18 36.44 33.76
C ASP A 1071 37.75 37.91 33.79
N GLN A 1072 37.43 38.45 32.62
CA GLN A 1072 36.92 39.81 32.50
C GLN A 1072 35.40 39.77 32.49
N GLU A 1073 34.78 40.47 33.44
CA GLU A 1073 33.33 40.67 33.48
C GLU A 1073 32.85 41.26 32.14
N GLN A 1074 31.87 40.59 31.53
CA GLN A 1074 31.23 41.08 30.31
C GLN A 1074 29.89 41.77 30.64
N ASP A 1075 29.50 42.73 29.80
CA ASP A 1075 28.30 43.55 30.03
C ASP A 1075 26.99 42.75 29.92
N ASP A 1076 27.02 41.60 29.25
CA ASP A 1076 25.90 40.68 29.04
C ASP A 1076 25.74 39.62 30.15
N TRP A 1077 26.68 39.53 31.11
CA TRP A 1077 26.57 38.62 32.24
C TRP A 1077 25.38 38.98 33.14
N SER A 1078 24.59 37.97 33.51
CA SER A 1078 23.53 38.11 34.49
C SER A 1078 24.07 38.44 35.90
N PRO A 1079 23.27 39.06 36.78
CA PRO A 1079 23.68 39.33 38.16
C PRO A 1079 24.12 38.07 38.93
N ASP A 1080 23.53 36.92 38.60
CA ASP A 1080 23.86 35.64 39.22
C ASP A 1080 25.19 35.09 38.70
N GLU A 1081 25.48 35.21 37.40
CA GLU A 1081 26.80 34.86 36.84
C GLU A 1081 27.91 35.74 37.44
N LYS A 1082 27.63 37.04 37.62
CA LYS A 1082 28.56 37.97 38.27
C LYS A 1082 28.85 37.61 39.73
N LEU A 1083 27.83 37.16 40.47
CA LEU A 1083 27.99 36.70 41.85
C LEU A 1083 28.76 35.38 41.92
N MET A 1084 28.45 34.40 41.07
CA MET A 1084 29.12 33.10 41.05
C MET A 1084 30.59 33.22 40.69
N GLN A 1085 30.92 34.02 39.66
CA GLN A 1085 32.31 34.30 39.29
C GLN A 1085 33.06 35.03 40.40
N ALA A 1086 32.42 35.98 41.09
CA ALA A 1086 33.03 36.66 42.24
C ALA A 1086 33.22 35.75 43.47
N MET A 1087 32.30 34.81 43.72
CA MET A 1087 32.43 33.82 44.78
C MET A 1087 33.53 32.80 44.48
N SER A 1088 33.67 32.36 43.23
CA SER A 1088 34.77 31.48 42.81
C SER A 1088 36.12 32.17 42.88
N ALA A 1089 36.23 33.42 42.41
CA ALA A 1089 37.46 34.20 42.49
C ALA A 1089 37.92 34.48 43.93
N ALA A 1090 37.00 34.52 44.89
CA ALA A 1090 37.28 34.69 46.32
C ALA A 1090 37.31 33.36 47.10
N ASP A 1091 37.34 32.23 46.38
CA ASP A 1091 37.52 30.87 46.91
C ASP A 1091 36.40 30.38 47.84
N PHE A 1092 35.18 30.89 47.65
CA PHE A 1092 33.97 30.46 48.39
C PHE A 1092 33.19 29.33 47.70
N SER A 1093 33.47 29.04 46.42
CA SER A 1093 32.83 27.97 45.63
C SER A 1093 33.84 27.23 44.75
N VAL A 1094 33.68 25.91 44.65
CA VAL A 1094 34.52 24.99 43.86
C VAL A 1094 34.10 24.87 42.39
N ASP A 1095 32.88 25.27 42.04
CA ASP A 1095 32.31 25.02 40.71
C ASP A 1095 31.66 26.27 40.12
N VAL A 1096 32.23 26.73 39.00
CA VAL A 1096 31.84 27.97 38.29
C VAL A 1096 30.46 27.83 37.64
N HIS A 1097 29.95 26.59 37.49
CA HIS A 1097 28.70 26.30 36.78
C HIS A 1097 27.57 25.72 37.64
N ALA A 1098 27.72 25.64 38.97
CA ALA A 1098 26.66 25.13 39.83
C ALA A 1098 25.45 26.09 39.88
N HIS A 1099 24.31 25.65 39.35
CA HIS A 1099 23.06 26.41 39.45
C HIS A 1099 22.64 26.57 40.93
N ARG A 1100 22.22 27.79 41.31
CA ARG A 1100 21.76 28.25 42.64
C ARG A 1100 20.68 27.39 43.34
N HIS A 1101 20.16 26.40 42.63
CA HIS A 1101 19.13 25.46 43.08
C HIS A 1101 19.69 24.10 43.55
N GLN A 1102 20.99 23.83 43.39
CA GLN A 1102 21.64 22.66 44.00
C GLN A 1102 21.92 22.90 45.48
N VAL A 1103 21.64 21.90 46.32
CA VAL A 1103 21.64 22.00 47.80
C VAL A 1103 22.99 22.49 48.36
N GLY A 1104 24.13 22.08 47.78
CA GLY A 1104 25.46 22.52 48.23
C GLY A 1104 25.77 24.01 47.99
N SER A 1105 25.26 24.59 46.90
CA SER A 1105 25.51 26.00 46.56
C SER A 1105 24.89 27.00 47.54
N ARG A 1106 23.84 26.61 48.29
CA ARG A 1106 23.20 27.48 49.28
C ARG A 1106 24.01 27.64 50.56
N ASP A 1107 24.70 26.58 50.98
CA ASP A 1107 25.54 26.60 52.19
C ASP A 1107 26.81 27.43 51.98
N GLU A 1108 27.42 27.34 50.79
CA GLU A 1108 28.56 28.18 50.37
C GLU A 1108 28.19 29.66 50.31
N LEU A 1109 27.01 29.98 49.78
CA LEU A 1109 26.49 31.36 49.70
C LEU A 1109 26.20 31.93 51.09
N GLN A 1110 25.66 31.12 51.99
CA GLN A 1110 25.41 31.52 53.37
C GLN A 1110 26.71 31.71 54.16
N TYR A 1111 27.70 30.84 53.94
CA TYR A 1111 29.04 30.97 54.51
C TYR A 1111 29.74 32.25 54.00
N ALA A 1112 29.72 32.52 52.69
CA ALA A 1112 30.29 33.73 52.10
C ALA A 1112 29.66 35.01 52.70
N ARG A 1113 28.34 35.01 52.92
CA ARG A 1113 27.64 36.12 53.60
C ARG A 1113 28.04 36.28 55.06
N GLN A 1114 28.23 35.18 55.80
CA GLN A 1114 28.70 35.22 57.19
C GLN A 1114 30.15 35.70 57.30
N ALA A 1115 31.05 35.14 56.50
CA ALA A 1115 32.48 35.49 56.48
C ALA A 1115 32.71 36.96 56.09
N THR A 1116 31.91 37.48 55.16
CA THR A 1116 32.00 38.88 54.71
C THR A 1116 31.08 39.82 55.48
N GLN A 1117 30.26 39.33 56.42
CA GLN A 1117 29.25 40.11 57.16
C GLN A 1117 28.31 40.92 56.25
N THR A 1118 27.73 40.26 55.23
CA THR A 1118 26.83 40.89 54.24
C THR A 1118 25.43 40.27 54.28
N GLN A 1119 24.39 41.07 54.03
CA GLN A 1119 22.98 40.64 54.15
C GLN A 1119 22.24 40.48 52.81
N SER A 1120 22.83 40.91 51.69
CA SER A 1120 22.24 40.76 50.35
C SER A 1120 23.30 40.36 49.32
N ASP A 1121 22.88 39.74 48.22
CA ASP A 1121 23.80 39.25 47.18
C ASP A 1121 24.49 40.37 46.43
N GLN A 1122 23.79 41.48 46.20
CA GLN A 1122 24.41 42.64 45.58
C GLN A 1122 25.47 43.28 46.50
N ALA A 1123 25.23 43.27 47.83
CA ALA A 1123 26.21 43.73 48.81
C ALA A 1123 27.39 42.74 48.93
N LEU A 1124 27.13 41.44 48.84
CA LEU A 1124 28.17 40.40 48.82
C LEU A 1124 29.06 40.54 47.58
N THR A 1125 28.49 40.55 46.36
CA THR A 1125 29.25 40.75 45.12
C THR A 1125 30.06 42.04 45.14
N GLY A 1126 29.46 43.14 45.62
CA GLY A 1126 30.16 44.42 45.76
C GLY A 1126 31.34 44.37 46.73
N LYS A 1127 31.21 43.64 47.85
CA LYS A 1127 32.28 43.48 48.84
C LYS A 1127 33.36 42.53 48.35
N LEU A 1128 33.02 41.46 47.65
CA LEU A 1128 33.98 40.53 47.04
C LEU A 1128 34.79 41.18 45.90
N LYS A 1129 34.20 42.13 45.16
CA LYS A 1129 34.91 42.93 44.15
C LYS A 1129 35.81 44.02 44.72
N GLY A 1130 35.69 44.35 46.00
CA GLY A 1130 36.35 45.50 46.64
C GLY A 1130 37.12 45.18 47.93
N ALA A 1131 37.45 43.90 48.17
CA ALA A 1131 38.14 43.42 49.38
C ALA A 1131 39.57 42.95 49.12
#